data_AF-V4M4T8-F1
#
_entry.id   AF-V4M4T8-F1
#
_cell.length_a   1.000
_cell.length_b   1.000
_cell.length_c   1.000
_cell.angle_alpha   90.00
_cell.angle_beta   90.00
_cell.angle_gamma   90.00
#
_symmetry.space_group_name_H-M   'P 1'
#
loop_
_entity.id
_entity.type
_entity.pdbx_description
1 polymer ?
#
loop_
_entity_poly.entity_id
_entity_poly.type
_entity_poly.pdbx_seq_one_letter_code
_entity_poly.pdbx_strand_id
1 'polypeptide(L)'
;MSSSDPKTGPKPGPWPPAPESSAMPPSTWAKKTGFRPKFSGEVNASDSVRAARQPETQPDLEAGQARLRPPPVPAVANGGTDKDKNEKPPPPPPPPLPSSRPGAVAAGPVKDQPVKRRRDSDGVVGRSNGPDGANGSGDPIRRPTRIEEAVGVLPQSMDDDLAARNLHMKYGLRDTPGLVPIGFYGLQHNLSMLGSLILVPLVIVPAMGGSHEEIANVVSTVLFVSGITTLLHTSFGSRLPLIQGPSFVFLAPALAIINSPEFQGLNGNNFKHIMRELQGAIIIGSAFQAVLGYSGLMSLILRLVNPVVVAPTIAAVGLSFYSYGFPLVGKCLEIGVVQILLVVIFALYLRKISVLSHRIFLIYAVPLSLAITWAAAFLLTETGAYTYKGCDPNVPISNVVSSHCRKYMTRMKYCRVDTSHALRSAPWFRFPYPLQWGVPIFTWKMSLVMCIVSIIASVDSVGSYHASSLLVASRPPTPGVVSRAIGLEGFTSVLAGLWGTGTGSTTLTENVHTIAVTKMGSRRVVELGACVLVIFSLVGKVGGFIASIPQVMVASLLCFMWAMFTALGLSNLRYSEAGSSRNIIIVGLSLFFSLSVPAYFQQYDISPNSNLSVPSYYQPYIVASHGPFKSQYKGVNYVMNTLLSMNMVIAFIMAVVLDNTVPGSKQERGVYVWSDSETVTREPALAKDYELPFRVGRFFRWVKWVGI
;
A
#
# COMPACT_ATOMS: atom_id res chain seq x y z
N MET A 1 -67.36 -5.06 41.87
CA MET A 1 -67.66 -5.83 40.64
C MET A 1 -67.45 -4.92 39.43
N SER A 2 -67.57 -5.44 38.21
CA SER A 2 -67.05 -4.87 36.94
C SER A 2 -67.88 -3.78 36.26
N SER A 3 -67.20 -2.82 35.60
CA SER A 3 -67.55 -2.13 34.32
C SER A 3 -66.47 -1.05 34.05
N SER A 4 -66.06 -0.63 32.84
CA SER A 4 -66.25 -1.08 31.44
C SER A 4 -65.22 -0.38 30.52
N ASP A 5 -65.00 -0.85 29.30
CA ASP A 5 -63.98 -0.35 28.35
C ASP A 5 -64.16 1.09 27.81
N PRO A 6 -63.06 1.81 27.53
CA PRO A 6 -63.04 2.98 26.63
C PRO A 6 -62.48 2.66 25.23
N LYS A 7 -63.41 2.67 24.26
CA LYS A 7 -63.30 2.64 22.79
C LYS A 7 -61.94 3.01 22.14
N THR A 8 -61.54 2.23 21.13
CA THR A 8 -60.41 2.50 20.21
C THR A 8 -60.62 3.73 19.33
N GLY A 9 -59.60 4.59 19.18
CA GLY A 9 -59.54 5.66 18.17
C GLY A 9 -59.12 5.19 16.77
N PRO A 10 -59.33 6.02 15.73
CA PRO A 10 -59.03 5.66 14.33
C PRO A 10 -57.52 5.67 14.01
N LYS A 11 -57.12 4.82 13.06
CA LYS A 11 -55.74 4.81 12.51
C LYS A 11 -55.52 5.98 11.53
N PRO A 12 -54.34 6.59 11.47
CA PRO A 12 -53.99 7.58 10.45
C PRO A 12 -53.86 6.93 9.06
N GLY A 13 -54.18 7.70 8.01
CA GLY A 13 -54.05 7.29 6.61
C GLY A 13 -52.61 7.35 6.08
N PRO A 14 -52.38 6.88 4.84
CA PRO A 14 -51.06 6.92 4.21
C PRO A 14 -50.61 8.35 3.90
N TRP A 15 -49.30 8.59 4.01
CA TRP A 15 -48.68 9.88 3.69
C TRP A 15 -48.67 10.15 2.18
N PRO A 16 -48.80 11.42 1.74
CA PRO A 16 -48.61 11.79 0.34
C PRO A 16 -47.14 11.61 -0.10
N PRO A 17 -46.87 11.38 -1.39
CA PRO A 17 -45.51 11.26 -1.91
C PRO A 17 -44.73 12.58 -1.76
N ALA A 18 -43.43 12.47 -1.52
CA ALA A 18 -42.54 13.64 -1.47
C ALA A 18 -42.42 14.32 -2.85
N PRO A 19 -42.29 15.66 -2.90
CA PRO A 19 -42.08 16.38 -4.16
C PRO A 19 -40.71 16.03 -4.78
N GLU A 20 -40.66 15.91 -6.10
CA GLU A 20 -39.41 15.65 -6.81
C GLU A 20 -38.40 16.80 -6.65
N SER A 21 -37.23 16.52 -6.08
CA SER A 21 -36.15 17.50 -5.94
C SER A 21 -35.57 17.85 -7.31
N SER A 22 -35.73 19.12 -7.74
CA SER A 22 -35.15 19.59 -8.99
C SER A 22 -33.62 19.57 -8.95
N ALA A 23 -33.01 18.94 -9.94
CA ALA A 23 -31.55 18.77 -9.98
C ALA A 23 -30.84 20.12 -10.16
N MET A 24 -29.96 20.49 -9.23
CA MET A 24 -29.14 21.70 -9.34
C MET A 24 -28.29 21.67 -10.64
N PRO A 25 -28.17 22.81 -11.35
CA PRO A 25 -27.39 22.87 -12.58
C PRO A 25 -25.90 22.62 -12.30
N PRO A 26 -25.22 21.74 -13.06
CA PRO A 26 -23.83 21.38 -12.78
C PRO A 26 -22.89 22.58 -12.97
N SER A 27 -21.90 22.67 -12.08
CA SER A 27 -20.90 23.74 -12.09
C SER A 27 -20.14 23.81 -13.43
N THR A 28 -19.60 24.99 -13.74
CA THR A 28 -18.83 25.25 -14.96
C THR A 28 -17.59 24.36 -15.12
N TRP A 29 -17.08 23.80 -14.03
CA TRP A 29 -16.03 22.78 -14.04
C TRP A 29 -16.57 21.41 -14.48
N ALA A 30 -17.65 20.92 -13.87
CA ALA A 30 -18.24 19.62 -14.19
C ALA A 30 -18.75 19.54 -15.66
N LYS A 31 -19.26 20.67 -16.18
CA LYS A 31 -19.62 20.80 -17.60
C LYS A 31 -18.44 20.64 -18.57
N LYS A 32 -17.21 21.00 -18.16
CA LYS A 32 -15.98 20.84 -18.97
C LYS A 32 -15.35 19.45 -18.89
N THR A 33 -15.55 18.73 -17.79
CA THR A 33 -14.94 17.41 -17.56
C THR A 33 -15.85 16.23 -17.90
N GLY A 34 -17.13 16.47 -18.21
CA GLY A 34 -18.14 15.42 -18.42
C GLY A 34 -18.50 14.66 -17.13
N PHE A 35 -18.05 15.14 -15.97
CA PHE A 35 -18.19 14.46 -14.69
C PHE A 35 -19.64 14.55 -14.18
N ARG A 36 -20.32 13.40 -14.13
CA ARG A 36 -21.62 13.24 -13.45
C ARG A 36 -21.41 12.54 -12.10
N PRO A 37 -21.45 13.26 -10.96
CA PRO A 37 -21.46 12.60 -9.66
C PRO A 37 -22.79 11.84 -9.47
N LYS A 38 -22.71 10.57 -9.07
CA LYS A 38 -23.83 9.86 -8.43
C LYS A 38 -23.59 9.86 -6.93
N PHE A 39 -24.03 10.92 -6.27
CA PHE A 39 -24.17 10.97 -4.82
C PHE A 39 -25.61 11.33 -4.48
N SER A 40 -26.22 10.54 -3.60
CA SER A 40 -27.47 10.83 -2.91
C SER A 40 -27.21 10.58 -1.43
N GLY A 41 -27.58 11.53 -0.58
CA GLY A 41 -27.15 11.57 0.82
C GLY A 41 -26.63 12.94 1.21
N GLU A 42 -27.54 13.81 1.67
CA GLU A 42 -27.16 14.97 2.47
C GLU A 42 -26.69 14.52 3.86
N VAL A 43 -25.76 15.27 4.47
CA VAL A 43 -25.37 15.10 5.87
C VAL A 43 -25.53 16.46 6.58
N ASN A 44 -26.78 16.89 6.73
CA ASN A 44 -27.12 18.16 7.36
C ASN A 44 -26.96 18.08 8.88
N ALA A 45 -25.74 18.28 9.35
CA ALA A 45 -25.39 18.38 10.76
C ALA A 45 -25.71 19.79 11.32
N SER A 46 -26.99 20.07 11.61
CA SER A 46 -27.45 21.08 12.58
C SER A 46 -28.97 21.06 12.71
N ASP A 47 -29.50 20.45 13.76
CA ASP A 47 -30.89 20.71 14.18
C ASP A 47 -31.02 20.62 15.70
N SER A 48 -31.10 21.77 16.37
CA SER A 48 -31.27 21.88 17.82
C SER A 48 -32.15 23.07 18.18
N VAL A 49 -33.47 22.81 18.16
CA VAL A 49 -34.56 23.60 18.75
C VAL A 49 -34.92 24.91 18.04
N ARG A 50 -36.19 24.99 17.62
CA ARG A 50 -36.85 26.22 17.14
C ARG A 50 -37.23 27.16 18.29
N ALA A 51 -37.04 28.45 18.08
CA ALA A 51 -37.82 29.52 18.72
C ALA A 51 -38.19 30.58 17.67
N ALA A 52 -39.30 31.29 17.86
CA ALA A 52 -39.88 32.15 16.84
C ALA A 52 -39.20 33.54 16.74
N ARG A 53 -39.26 34.15 15.56
CA ARG A 53 -39.03 35.60 15.38
C ARG A 53 -40.35 36.35 15.49
N GLN A 54 -40.42 37.32 16.40
CA GLN A 54 -41.21 38.54 16.21
C GLN A 54 -40.23 39.72 16.02
N PRO A 55 -40.58 40.75 15.24
CA PRO A 55 -39.78 41.97 15.11
C PRO A 55 -40.27 43.07 16.07
N GLU A 56 -39.34 43.85 16.66
CA GLU A 56 -39.44 45.33 16.74
C GLU A 56 -38.20 45.99 17.42
N THR A 57 -38.09 47.30 17.17
CA THR A 57 -37.39 48.38 17.92
C THR A 57 -36.00 48.22 18.57
N GLN A 58 -35.05 49.01 18.05
CA GLN A 58 -33.99 49.76 18.79
C GLN A 58 -34.66 50.96 19.54
N PRO A 59 -34.03 51.73 20.48
CA PRO A 59 -32.58 51.83 20.76
C PRO A 59 -32.09 52.05 22.23
N ASP A 60 -30.75 52.04 22.38
CA ASP A 60 -29.84 52.87 23.24
C ASP A 60 -29.89 52.98 24.79
N LEU A 61 -28.74 53.46 25.31
CA LEU A 61 -28.40 54.13 26.59
C LEU A 61 -28.02 53.31 27.88
N GLU A 62 -26.69 53.28 28.10
CA GLU A 62 -25.93 53.63 29.32
C GLU A 62 -26.06 52.92 30.71
N ALA A 63 -24.97 53.11 31.49
CA ALA A 63 -24.76 52.88 32.93
C ALA A 63 -24.64 51.45 33.48
N GLY A 64 -23.61 51.22 34.32
CA GLY A 64 -23.41 49.94 35.04
C GLY A 64 -21.98 49.66 35.51
N GLN A 65 -21.45 50.38 36.50
CA GLN A 65 -20.13 50.10 37.08
C GLN A 65 -20.16 49.01 38.16
N ALA A 66 -19.21 48.06 38.13
CA ALA A 66 -18.77 47.31 39.31
C ALA A 66 -17.29 46.87 39.17
N ARG A 67 -16.53 46.89 40.27
CA ARG A 67 -15.15 46.39 40.37
C ARG A 67 -15.11 45.11 41.20
N LEU A 68 -14.07 44.28 41.02
CA LEU A 68 -13.29 43.68 42.13
C LEU A 68 -11.91 43.22 41.62
N ARG A 69 -10.99 42.82 42.53
CA ARG A 69 -9.52 42.81 42.30
C ARG A 69 -8.87 41.39 42.33
N PRO A 70 -7.76 41.16 41.60
CA PRO A 70 -6.74 40.14 41.92
C PRO A 70 -5.78 40.67 43.02
N PRO A 71 -4.98 39.84 43.72
CA PRO A 71 -3.63 39.40 43.28
C PRO A 71 -3.26 37.99 43.90
N PRO A 72 -1.99 37.53 44.09
CA PRO A 72 -0.67 38.08 43.75
C PRO A 72 0.37 37.12 43.09
N VAL A 73 1.54 37.69 42.77
CA VAL A 73 2.78 37.02 42.32
C VAL A 73 3.95 37.51 43.21
N PRO A 74 4.99 36.72 43.51
CA PRO A 74 6.18 37.20 44.25
C PRO A 74 7.14 38.10 43.44
N ALA A 75 7.86 39.01 44.13
CA ALA A 75 8.90 39.92 43.62
C ALA A 75 10.29 39.21 43.50
N VAL A 76 11.21 39.48 42.54
CA VAL A 76 11.88 40.71 42.02
C VAL A 76 13.05 41.24 42.88
N ALA A 77 14.27 41.23 42.31
CA ALA A 77 15.41 42.16 42.58
C ALA A 77 16.64 41.85 41.66
N ASN A 78 17.49 42.80 41.22
CA ASN A 78 17.27 44.22 40.84
C ASN A 78 18.46 44.82 40.02
N GLY A 79 18.24 45.96 39.33
CA GLY A 79 19.24 46.82 38.64
C GLY A 79 19.52 46.48 37.15
N GLY A 80 19.68 47.41 36.19
CA GLY A 80 19.77 48.90 36.19
C GLY A 80 21.10 49.38 35.58
N THR A 81 21.24 50.46 34.78
CA THR A 81 20.37 51.53 34.20
C THR A 81 20.99 51.97 32.83
N ASP A 82 20.71 53.07 32.08
CA ASP A 82 19.88 54.29 32.16
C ASP A 82 19.71 54.94 30.74
N LYS A 83 18.65 55.75 30.50
CA LYS A 83 18.41 56.76 29.41
C LYS A 83 18.56 56.35 27.91
N ASP A 84 17.99 57.06 26.91
CA ASP A 84 17.30 58.39 26.88
C ASP A 84 16.07 58.44 25.93
N LYS A 85 15.46 59.63 25.74
CA LYS A 85 14.09 59.86 25.20
C LYS A 85 13.97 60.28 23.71
N ASN A 86 12.83 59.98 23.08
CA ASN A 86 11.99 60.96 22.35
C ASN A 86 10.56 60.44 22.01
N GLU A 87 9.64 61.33 21.60
CA GLU A 87 8.17 61.09 21.52
C GLU A 87 7.52 61.35 20.13
N LYS A 88 6.35 60.70 19.90
CA LYS A 88 5.21 61.09 19.01
C LYS A 88 5.43 61.09 17.46
N PRO A 89 4.35 61.15 16.64
CA PRO A 89 3.23 60.19 16.57
C PRO A 89 2.87 59.76 15.11
N PRO A 90 2.00 58.76 14.86
CA PRO A 90 1.62 58.33 13.51
C PRO A 90 0.50 59.18 12.85
N PRO A 91 0.53 59.42 11.52
CA PRO A 91 -0.53 60.11 10.75
C PRO A 91 -1.67 59.19 10.25
N PRO A 92 -2.80 59.75 9.74
CA PRO A 92 -4.09 59.03 9.58
C PRO A 92 -4.38 58.43 8.18
N PRO A 93 -5.42 57.58 8.03
CA PRO A 93 -5.88 57.03 6.73
C PRO A 93 -6.75 58.01 5.90
N PRO A 94 -6.84 57.83 4.57
CA PRO A 94 -7.60 58.71 3.67
C PRO A 94 -9.10 58.34 3.48
N PRO A 95 -9.96 59.28 2.97
CA PRO A 95 -11.43 59.15 2.95
C PRO A 95 -12.05 58.71 1.59
N PRO A 96 -13.40 58.57 1.46
CA PRO A 96 -14.07 57.88 0.34
C PRO A 96 -14.97 58.73 -0.59
N LEU A 97 -15.53 58.08 -1.64
CA LEU A 97 -16.69 58.50 -2.50
C LEU A 97 -16.46 59.69 -3.48
N PRO A 98 -17.36 59.99 -4.46
CA PRO A 98 -18.64 59.36 -4.84
C PRO A 98 -18.78 58.98 -6.35
N SER A 99 -19.99 58.64 -6.79
CA SER A 99 -20.39 58.27 -8.17
C SER A 99 -21.06 59.39 -8.97
N SER A 100 -21.08 59.32 -10.31
CA SER A 100 -21.99 60.11 -11.17
C SER A 100 -22.59 59.33 -12.36
N ARG A 101 -23.78 59.76 -12.80
CA ARG A 101 -24.64 59.28 -13.91
C ARG A 101 -25.05 60.55 -14.72
N PRO A 102 -25.51 60.51 -16.00
CA PRO A 102 -26.70 59.75 -16.46
C PRO A 102 -26.64 59.20 -17.91
N GLY A 103 -27.79 58.76 -18.47
CA GLY A 103 -27.98 58.35 -19.87
C GLY A 103 -28.72 59.40 -20.73
N ALA A 104 -29.31 59.08 -21.89
CA ALA A 104 -29.40 57.79 -22.61
C ALA A 104 -28.85 57.86 -24.07
N VAL A 105 -29.52 57.67 -25.22
CA VAL A 105 -30.92 57.46 -25.68
C VAL A 105 -30.89 56.60 -26.98
N ALA A 106 -32.04 56.09 -27.47
CA ALA A 106 -32.25 55.46 -28.81
C ALA A 106 -31.62 54.07 -29.05
N ALA A 107 -32.06 53.20 -29.99
CA ALA A 107 -33.29 53.10 -30.81
C ALA A 107 -33.52 51.62 -31.27
N GLY A 108 -34.51 51.37 -32.15
CA GLY A 108 -34.81 50.06 -32.79
C GLY A 108 -34.93 50.17 -34.33
N PRO A 109 -35.63 49.25 -35.06
CA PRO A 109 -36.55 48.20 -34.57
C PRO A 109 -36.44 46.77 -35.20
N VAL A 110 -36.70 45.76 -34.35
CA VAL A 110 -37.68 44.65 -34.49
C VAL A 110 -38.02 44.06 -35.89
N LYS A 111 -37.85 42.72 -36.07
CA LYS A 111 -38.96 41.78 -36.39
C LYS A 111 -38.66 40.25 -36.33
N ASP A 112 -39.51 39.56 -35.56
CA ASP A 112 -40.20 38.26 -35.75
C ASP A 112 -39.54 36.92 -36.16
N GLN A 113 -40.21 35.86 -35.71
CA GLN A 113 -39.95 34.41 -35.85
C GLN A 113 -40.79 33.81 -37.01
N PRO A 114 -40.64 32.52 -37.43
CA PRO A 114 -41.45 31.44 -36.82
C PRO A 114 -40.87 30.00 -36.86
N VAL A 115 -41.64 29.06 -36.27
CA VAL A 115 -41.36 27.62 -36.02
C VAL A 115 -41.70 26.69 -37.20
N LYS A 116 -41.10 25.48 -37.28
CA LYS A 116 -41.73 24.32 -37.96
C LYS A 116 -41.37 22.93 -37.38
N ARG A 117 -42.29 21.95 -37.57
CA ARG A 117 -42.25 20.54 -37.11
C ARG A 117 -41.98 19.54 -38.26
N ARG A 118 -41.45 18.36 -37.92
CA ARG A 118 -41.68 16.99 -38.49
C ARG A 118 -41.44 15.99 -37.33
N ARG A 119 -42.20 14.94 -37.03
CA ARG A 119 -43.27 14.14 -37.68
C ARG A 119 -42.81 13.05 -38.66
N ASP A 120 -43.33 11.86 -38.41
CA ASP A 120 -43.03 10.52 -38.94
C ASP A 120 -43.73 10.25 -40.28
N SER A 121 -43.33 9.18 -40.99
CA SER A 121 -44.06 8.57 -42.13
C SER A 121 -43.50 7.17 -42.47
N ASP A 122 -44.38 6.24 -42.88
CA ASP A 122 -44.07 4.85 -43.22
C ASP A 122 -43.87 4.59 -44.72
N GLY A 123 -43.04 3.58 -45.05
CA GLY A 123 -43.25 2.59 -46.13
C GLY A 123 -43.12 2.98 -47.63
N VAL A 124 -42.57 2.06 -48.44
CA VAL A 124 -43.20 1.46 -49.66
C VAL A 124 -42.26 0.48 -50.39
N VAL A 125 -42.72 -0.77 -50.50
CA VAL A 125 -42.58 -1.83 -51.55
C VAL A 125 -41.29 -2.01 -52.38
N GLY A 126 -40.81 -3.27 -52.40
CA GLY A 126 -40.00 -3.89 -53.45
C GLY A 126 -40.41 -5.37 -53.69
N ARG A 127 -39.98 -6.02 -54.78
CA ARG A 127 -40.49 -7.32 -55.28
C ARG A 127 -39.36 -8.28 -55.71
N SER A 128 -39.52 -9.61 -55.80
CA SER A 128 -40.48 -10.58 -55.23
C SER A 128 -40.11 -12.02 -55.68
N ASN A 129 -40.48 -13.08 -54.93
CA ASN A 129 -40.91 -14.42 -55.38
C ASN A 129 -41.08 -15.38 -54.17
N GLY A 130 -41.86 -16.47 -54.30
CA GLY A 130 -42.10 -17.52 -53.28
C GLY A 130 -41.79 -18.94 -53.82
N PRO A 131 -42.45 -20.04 -53.35
CA PRO A 131 -43.58 -20.13 -52.40
C PRO A 131 -43.54 -21.32 -51.38
N ASP A 132 -44.71 -21.63 -50.79
CA ASP A 132 -45.22 -22.93 -50.26
C ASP A 132 -45.16 -23.35 -48.76
N GLY A 133 -46.38 -23.42 -48.17
CA GLY A 133 -46.84 -24.42 -47.18
C GLY A 133 -46.65 -24.15 -45.67
N ALA A 134 -47.49 -24.64 -44.74
CA ALA A 134 -48.91 -25.05 -44.79
C ALA A 134 -49.49 -25.23 -43.35
N ASN A 135 -50.77 -24.89 -43.12
CA ASN A 135 -51.63 -25.19 -41.93
C ASN A 135 -51.17 -24.63 -40.55
N GLY A 136 -52.06 -24.37 -39.56
CA GLY A 136 -53.53 -24.32 -39.56
C GLY A 136 -54.13 -24.37 -38.13
N SER A 137 -55.22 -23.61 -37.87
CA SER A 137 -56.01 -23.49 -36.60
C SER A 137 -55.27 -23.03 -35.31
N GLY A 138 -55.91 -22.51 -34.26
CA GLY A 138 -57.30 -22.07 -34.04
C GLY A 138 -57.55 -21.56 -32.60
N ASP A 139 -58.31 -20.46 -32.43
CA ASP A 139 -58.67 -19.78 -31.16
C ASP A 139 -59.63 -20.62 -30.24
N PRO A 140 -59.91 -20.28 -28.94
CA PRO A 140 -60.01 -18.92 -28.38
C PRO A 140 -59.51 -18.61 -26.94
N ILE A 141 -59.10 -17.33 -26.78
CA ILE A 141 -59.30 -16.40 -25.64
C ILE A 141 -59.88 -16.95 -24.31
N ARG A 142 -59.12 -16.81 -23.19
CA ARG A 142 -59.66 -16.44 -21.86
C ARG A 142 -58.62 -15.90 -20.85
N ARG A 143 -59.00 -14.84 -20.13
CA ARG A 143 -58.50 -14.32 -18.82
C ARG A 143 -59.78 -14.01 -17.99
N PRO A 144 -59.78 -13.93 -16.64
CA PRO A 144 -58.70 -13.68 -15.67
C PRO A 144 -58.36 -14.99 -14.86
N THR A 145 -57.67 -15.05 -13.71
CA THR A 145 -57.45 -14.11 -12.58
C THR A 145 -56.15 -14.40 -11.81
N ARG A 146 -55.71 -13.46 -10.94
CA ARG A 146 -54.49 -13.49 -10.11
C ARG A 146 -54.70 -14.20 -8.75
N ILE A 147 -53.85 -15.18 -8.44
CA ILE A 147 -53.41 -15.54 -7.08
C ILE A 147 -51.88 -15.76 -7.16
N GLU A 148 -51.16 -15.46 -6.08
CA GLU A 148 -49.70 -15.54 -6.00
C GLU A 148 -49.26 -16.80 -5.24
N GLU A 149 -48.31 -17.55 -5.80
CA GLU A 149 -47.46 -18.49 -5.06
C GLU A 149 -45.99 -18.20 -5.39
N ALA A 150 -45.15 -18.18 -4.35
CA ALA A 150 -43.80 -17.61 -4.43
C ALA A 150 -42.72 -18.69 -4.62
N VAL A 151 -42.27 -18.86 -5.87
CA VAL A 151 -40.99 -19.54 -6.17
C VAL A 151 -39.94 -18.48 -6.49
N GLY A 152 -39.08 -18.19 -5.52
CA GLY A 152 -38.05 -17.15 -5.63
C GLY A 152 -36.89 -17.55 -6.54
N VAL A 153 -37.01 -17.25 -7.85
CA VAL A 153 -35.91 -17.39 -8.82
C VAL A 153 -34.81 -16.37 -8.50
N LEU A 154 -33.56 -16.83 -8.36
CA LEU A 154 -32.41 -15.95 -8.18
C LEU A 154 -32.20 -15.05 -9.43
N PRO A 155 -31.94 -13.74 -9.27
CA PRO A 155 -31.53 -12.88 -10.38
C PRO A 155 -30.10 -13.22 -10.83
N GLN A 156 -29.97 -14.13 -11.80
CA GLN A 156 -28.70 -14.62 -12.35
C GLN A 156 -28.08 -13.60 -13.34
N SER A 157 -28.03 -12.32 -12.97
CA SER A 157 -27.78 -11.20 -13.90
C SER A 157 -26.91 -10.07 -13.31
N MET A 158 -26.00 -10.38 -12.39
CA MET A 158 -24.98 -9.44 -11.89
C MET A 158 -23.53 -9.95 -11.98
N ASP A 159 -23.31 -11.26 -12.08
CA ASP A 159 -21.96 -11.83 -12.19
C ASP A 159 -21.33 -11.60 -13.57
N ASP A 160 -22.11 -11.71 -14.65
CA ASP A 160 -21.61 -11.58 -16.03
C ASP A 160 -21.05 -10.18 -16.32
N ASP A 161 -21.67 -9.10 -15.85
CA ASP A 161 -21.23 -7.73 -16.15
C ASP A 161 -19.93 -7.35 -15.41
N LEU A 162 -19.64 -8.01 -14.28
CA LEU A 162 -18.37 -7.87 -13.58
C LEU A 162 -17.27 -8.75 -14.22
N ALA A 163 -17.63 -9.94 -14.71
CA ALA A 163 -16.75 -10.81 -15.50
C ALA A 163 -16.45 -10.27 -16.91
N ALA A 164 -17.37 -9.50 -17.50
CA ALA A 164 -17.27 -8.96 -18.87
C ALA A 164 -16.11 -7.98 -19.06
N ARG A 165 -15.51 -7.47 -17.98
CA ARG A 165 -14.22 -6.73 -18.02
C ARG A 165 -12.99 -7.63 -17.89
N ASN A 166 -13.08 -8.82 -18.47
CA ASN A 166 -11.92 -9.63 -18.88
C ASN A 166 -10.90 -8.76 -19.63
N LEU A 167 -9.82 -8.40 -18.91
CA LEU A 167 -8.69 -7.66 -19.44
C LEU A 167 -7.82 -8.59 -20.31
N HIS A 168 -8.35 -8.97 -21.48
CA HIS A 168 -7.86 -10.02 -22.38
C HIS A 168 -6.36 -10.28 -22.24
N MET A 169 -6.02 -11.34 -21.49
CA MET A 169 -4.65 -11.72 -21.24
C MET A 169 -4.01 -12.16 -22.55
N LYS A 170 -2.74 -11.78 -22.78
CA LYS A 170 -2.01 -12.20 -23.99
C LYS A 170 -1.58 -13.66 -23.89
N TYR A 171 -1.34 -14.12 -22.65
CA TYR A 171 -1.15 -15.52 -22.28
C TYR A 171 -1.79 -15.74 -20.91
N GLY A 172 -2.66 -16.74 -20.80
CA GLY A 172 -3.32 -17.17 -19.57
C GLY A 172 -2.42 -18.00 -18.64
N LEU A 173 -2.99 -18.44 -17.51
CA LEU A 173 -2.29 -19.15 -16.42
C LEU A 173 -1.51 -20.40 -16.85
N ARG A 174 -1.97 -21.05 -17.92
CA ARG A 174 -1.51 -22.38 -18.36
C ARG A 174 -0.63 -22.33 -19.62
N ASP A 175 -0.65 -21.21 -20.32
CA ASP A 175 -0.15 -21.12 -21.68
C ASP A 175 1.37 -21.23 -21.69
N THR A 176 1.91 -21.93 -22.68
CA THR A 176 3.35 -22.07 -22.92
C THR A 176 3.75 -21.19 -24.11
N PRO A 177 4.12 -19.91 -23.90
CA PRO A 177 4.81 -19.13 -24.94
C PRO A 177 6.09 -19.86 -25.38
N GLY A 178 6.45 -19.74 -26.66
CA GLY A 178 7.67 -20.33 -27.21
C GLY A 178 8.95 -19.81 -26.55
N LEU A 179 10.08 -20.50 -26.78
CA LEU A 179 11.35 -20.30 -26.05
C LEU A 179 11.88 -18.85 -26.05
N VAL A 180 11.64 -18.07 -27.11
CA VAL A 180 12.02 -16.65 -27.16
C VAL A 180 11.13 -15.78 -26.26
N PRO A 181 9.79 -15.71 -26.45
CA PRO A 181 8.94 -14.92 -25.56
C PRO A 181 8.96 -15.39 -24.10
N ILE A 182 9.04 -16.69 -23.79
CA ILE A 182 9.13 -17.13 -22.39
C ILE A 182 10.39 -16.61 -21.68
N GLY A 183 11.54 -16.61 -22.36
CA GLY A 183 12.79 -16.04 -21.85
C GLY A 183 12.73 -14.52 -21.69
N PHE A 184 12.26 -13.82 -22.73
CA PHE A 184 12.11 -12.36 -22.70
C PHE A 184 11.16 -11.89 -21.59
N TYR A 185 9.98 -12.49 -21.49
CA TYR A 185 9.00 -12.10 -20.47
C TYR A 185 9.42 -12.56 -19.06
N GLY A 186 10.18 -13.65 -18.91
CA GLY A 186 10.73 -14.08 -17.63
C GLY A 186 11.75 -13.07 -17.10
N LEU A 187 12.67 -12.65 -17.96
CA LEU A 187 13.62 -11.57 -17.64
C LEU A 187 12.89 -10.23 -17.38
N GLN A 188 11.83 -9.92 -18.14
CA GLN A 188 11.02 -8.72 -17.92
C GLN A 188 10.36 -8.69 -16.54
N HIS A 189 9.77 -9.81 -16.08
CA HIS A 189 9.21 -9.89 -14.72
C HIS A 189 10.30 -9.74 -13.66
N ASN A 190 11.44 -10.44 -13.80
CA ASN A 190 12.58 -10.30 -12.89
C ASN A 190 13.06 -8.85 -12.76
N LEU A 191 13.28 -8.16 -13.90
CA LEU A 191 13.78 -6.78 -13.93
C LEU A 191 12.75 -5.77 -13.40
N SER A 192 11.46 -6.03 -13.60
CA SER A 192 10.37 -5.23 -13.03
C SER A 192 10.33 -5.33 -11.51
N MET A 193 10.52 -6.54 -10.96
CA MET A 193 10.54 -6.81 -9.51
C MET A 193 11.90 -6.55 -8.84
N LEU A 194 12.96 -6.29 -9.62
CA LEU A 194 14.33 -6.18 -9.13
C LEU A 194 14.47 -5.13 -8.01
N GLY A 195 13.71 -4.04 -8.08
CA GLY A 195 13.68 -3.01 -7.02
C GLY A 195 13.44 -3.62 -5.64
N SER A 196 12.29 -4.25 -5.42
CA SER A 196 11.95 -4.80 -4.10
C SER A 196 12.85 -5.97 -3.69
N LEU A 197 13.39 -6.74 -4.65
CA LEU A 197 14.43 -7.75 -4.36
C LEU A 197 15.73 -7.13 -3.79
N ILE A 198 16.18 -5.97 -4.28
CA ILE A 198 17.48 -5.38 -3.90
C ILE A 198 17.40 -4.30 -2.82
N LEU A 199 16.29 -3.55 -2.73
CA LEU A 199 16.21 -2.39 -1.85
C LEU A 199 16.18 -2.79 -0.37
N VAL A 200 15.58 -3.92 -0.01
CA VAL A 200 15.55 -4.42 1.38
C VAL A 200 16.97 -4.69 1.94
N PRO A 201 17.84 -5.51 1.31
CA PRO A 201 19.21 -5.72 1.80
C PRO A 201 20.06 -4.44 1.79
N LEU A 202 19.80 -3.50 0.87
CA LEU A 202 20.45 -2.18 0.84
C LEU A 202 20.03 -1.26 2.01
N VAL A 203 18.97 -1.59 2.75
CA VAL A 203 18.58 -0.91 4.01
C VAL A 203 19.12 -1.66 5.23
N ILE A 204 18.83 -2.97 5.35
CA ILE A 204 19.10 -3.69 6.61
C ILE A 204 20.59 -3.96 6.86
N VAL A 205 21.40 -4.19 5.83
CA VAL A 205 22.83 -4.50 6.03
C VAL A 205 23.62 -3.27 6.54
N PRO A 206 23.43 -2.05 5.98
CA PRO A 206 23.96 -0.84 6.59
C PRO A 206 23.43 -0.54 7.99
N ALA A 207 22.17 -0.89 8.30
CA ALA A 207 21.61 -0.72 9.64
C ALA A 207 22.34 -1.58 10.69
N MET A 208 22.82 -2.77 10.32
CA MET A 208 23.65 -3.64 11.16
C MET A 208 25.14 -3.23 11.22
N GLY A 209 25.55 -2.17 10.52
CA GLY A 209 26.95 -1.78 10.37
C GLY A 209 27.75 -2.65 9.38
N GLY A 210 27.09 -3.39 8.49
CA GLY A 210 27.73 -4.27 7.51
C GLY A 210 28.42 -3.50 6.38
N SER A 211 29.50 -4.11 5.86
CA SER A 211 30.31 -3.62 4.74
C SER A 211 29.62 -3.76 3.37
N HIS A 212 30.13 -3.06 2.34
CA HIS A 212 29.63 -3.23 0.97
C HIS A 212 29.81 -4.67 0.42
N GLU A 213 30.75 -5.44 0.96
CA GLU A 213 30.91 -6.86 0.59
C GLU A 213 29.83 -7.73 1.22
N GLU A 214 29.47 -7.45 2.47
CA GLU A 214 28.32 -8.09 3.13
C GLU A 214 27.00 -7.71 2.45
N ILE A 215 26.84 -6.45 1.97
CA ILE A 215 25.71 -6.06 1.11
C ILE A 215 25.68 -6.94 -0.15
N ALA A 216 26.79 -7.05 -0.88
CA ALA A 216 26.86 -7.85 -2.12
C ALA A 216 26.52 -9.33 -1.87
N ASN A 217 27.00 -9.88 -0.76
CA ASN A 217 26.78 -11.27 -0.36
C ASN A 217 25.32 -11.53 0.08
N VAL A 218 24.69 -10.60 0.82
CA VAL A 218 23.27 -10.72 1.18
C VAL A 218 22.38 -10.50 -0.06
N VAL A 219 22.70 -9.57 -0.95
CA VAL A 219 21.98 -9.39 -2.23
C VAL A 219 21.99 -10.67 -3.08
N SER A 220 23.17 -11.27 -3.27
CA SER A 220 23.30 -12.60 -3.92
C SER A 220 22.43 -13.64 -3.24
N THR A 221 22.45 -13.71 -1.90
CA THR A 221 21.61 -14.61 -1.11
C THR A 221 20.11 -14.38 -1.32
N VAL A 222 19.66 -13.12 -1.33
CA VAL A 222 18.26 -12.75 -1.54
C VAL A 222 17.79 -13.13 -2.93
N LEU A 223 18.59 -12.91 -3.98
CA LEU A 223 18.26 -13.33 -5.35
C LEU A 223 18.17 -14.86 -5.48
N PHE A 224 19.10 -15.60 -4.87
CA PHE A 224 19.12 -17.07 -4.87
C PHE A 224 17.87 -17.65 -4.19
N VAL A 225 17.59 -17.19 -2.96
CA VAL A 225 16.43 -17.61 -2.19
C VAL A 225 15.14 -17.22 -2.91
N SER A 226 14.99 -15.98 -3.38
CA SER A 226 13.77 -15.52 -4.07
C SER A 226 13.45 -16.33 -5.32
N GLY A 227 14.48 -16.79 -6.05
CA GLY A 227 14.31 -17.75 -7.15
C GLY A 227 13.77 -19.11 -6.67
N ILE A 228 14.39 -19.71 -5.66
CA ILE A 228 13.96 -21.00 -5.09
C ILE A 228 12.55 -20.90 -4.50
N THR A 229 12.25 -19.85 -3.72
CA THR A 229 10.95 -19.67 -3.07
C THR A 229 9.85 -19.38 -4.10
N THR A 230 10.15 -18.65 -5.19
CA THR A 230 9.25 -18.49 -6.34
C THR A 230 8.95 -19.84 -7.01
N LEU A 231 9.97 -20.65 -7.31
CA LEU A 231 9.78 -21.98 -7.91
C LEU A 231 8.94 -22.90 -7.03
N LEU A 232 9.17 -22.91 -5.72
CA LEU A 232 8.36 -23.66 -4.76
C LEU A 232 6.92 -23.14 -4.73
N HIS A 233 6.74 -21.81 -4.67
CA HIS A 233 5.41 -21.20 -4.54
C HIS A 233 4.53 -21.38 -5.79
N THR A 234 5.08 -21.19 -6.99
CA THR A 234 4.36 -21.45 -8.26
C THR A 234 4.06 -22.94 -8.45
N SER A 235 4.92 -23.83 -7.94
CA SER A 235 4.74 -25.29 -8.06
C SER A 235 3.77 -25.88 -7.04
N PHE A 236 3.82 -25.48 -5.77
CA PHE A 236 3.12 -26.15 -4.66
C PHE A 236 2.21 -25.23 -3.82
N GLY A 237 2.38 -23.90 -3.92
CA GLY A 237 1.67 -22.90 -3.11
C GLY A 237 0.33 -22.49 -3.72
N SER A 238 0.16 -21.19 -3.99
CA SER A 238 -1.05 -20.64 -4.62
C SER A 238 -1.29 -21.15 -6.04
N ARG A 239 -0.26 -21.69 -6.72
CA ARG A 239 -0.29 -22.06 -8.15
C ARG A 239 -0.65 -20.88 -9.08
N LEU A 240 -0.46 -19.64 -8.63
CA LEU A 240 -0.56 -18.39 -9.40
C LEU A 240 0.85 -17.94 -9.88
N PRO A 241 0.99 -17.03 -10.87
CA PRO A 241 2.28 -16.59 -11.41
C PRO A 241 2.94 -15.55 -10.50
N LEU A 242 3.22 -15.93 -9.24
CA LEU A 242 3.58 -15.01 -8.17
C LEU A 242 5.05 -15.13 -7.73
N ILE A 243 5.81 -14.07 -7.99
CA ILE A 243 7.18 -13.91 -7.51
C ILE A 243 7.17 -13.73 -5.99
N GLN A 244 7.98 -14.54 -5.31
CA GLN A 244 8.29 -14.42 -3.90
C GLN A 244 9.58 -13.60 -3.70
N GLY A 245 9.68 -12.86 -2.61
CA GLY A 245 10.86 -12.05 -2.30
C GLY A 245 10.82 -11.45 -0.89
N PRO A 246 11.81 -10.62 -0.52
CA PRO A 246 11.86 -9.98 0.78
C PRO A 246 10.72 -8.95 0.90
N SER A 247 9.94 -9.01 1.98
CA SER A 247 8.77 -8.13 2.17
C SER A 247 9.06 -6.92 3.04
N PHE A 248 8.54 -5.76 2.63
CA PHE A 248 8.53 -4.54 3.44
C PHE A 248 7.74 -4.68 4.74
N VAL A 249 6.79 -5.63 4.83
CA VAL A 249 6.10 -5.98 6.09
C VAL A 249 7.10 -6.47 7.14
N PHE A 250 8.16 -7.19 6.74
CA PHE A 250 9.24 -7.62 7.65
C PHE A 250 10.34 -6.57 7.85
N LEU A 251 10.36 -5.46 7.11
CA LEU A 251 11.42 -4.44 7.23
C LEU A 251 11.36 -3.68 8.56
N ALA A 252 10.17 -3.28 9.01
CA ALA A 252 10.00 -2.58 10.29
C ALA A 252 10.45 -3.39 11.52
N PRO A 253 10.05 -4.68 11.72
CA PRO A 253 10.57 -5.47 12.83
C PRO A 253 12.02 -5.88 12.65
N ALA A 254 12.51 -6.06 11.42
CA ALA A 254 13.94 -6.26 11.18
C ALA A 254 14.74 -5.06 11.70
N LEU A 255 14.36 -3.83 11.32
CA LEU A 255 15.01 -2.61 11.82
C LEU A 255 14.88 -2.45 13.35
N ALA A 256 13.74 -2.82 13.95
CA ALA A 256 13.58 -2.77 15.40
C ALA A 256 14.47 -3.78 16.15
N ILE A 257 14.61 -5.00 15.63
CA ILE A 257 15.55 -6.00 16.17
C ILE A 257 16.99 -5.51 15.99
N ILE A 258 17.36 -5.03 14.81
CA ILE A 258 18.72 -4.53 14.51
C ILE A 258 19.13 -3.40 15.47
N ASN A 259 18.19 -2.54 15.85
CA ASN A 259 18.42 -1.41 16.75
C ASN A 259 18.11 -1.74 18.24
N SER A 260 17.97 -3.02 18.60
CA SER A 260 17.75 -3.45 19.99
C SER A 260 18.83 -2.92 20.94
N PRO A 261 18.48 -2.48 22.17
CA PRO A 261 19.47 -2.06 23.17
C PRO A 261 20.51 -3.15 23.53
N GLU A 262 20.21 -4.44 23.30
CA GLU A 262 21.20 -5.52 23.54
C GLU A 262 22.37 -5.53 22.57
N PHE A 263 22.24 -4.89 21.41
CA PHE A 263 23.29 -4.86 20.38
C PHE A 263 24.14 -3.57 20.42
N GLN A 264 23.78 -2.63 21.30
CA GLN A 264 24.51 -1.39 21.51
C GLN A 264 25.78 -1.66 22.34
N GLY A 265 26.94 -1.24 21.83
CA GLY A 265 28.23 -1.46 22.51
C GLY A 265 28.85 -2.85 22.33
N LEU A 266 28.33 -3.67 21.40
CA LEU A 266 29.00 -4.92 21.01
C LEU A 266 30.38 -4.65 20.39
N ASN A 267 31.41 -5.27 20.96
CA ASN A 267 32.78 -5.24 20.47
C ASN A 267 33.05 -6.45 19.56
N GLY A 268 32.83 -6.32 18.25
CA GLY A 268 33.15 -7.36 17.27
C GLY A 268 32.45 -7.19 15.93
N ASN A 269 32.25 -8.30 15.21
CA ASN A 269 31.56 -8.33 13.91
C ASN A 269 30.04 -8.22 14.10
N ASN A 270 29.57 -7.03 14.45
CA ASN A 270 28.18 -6.76 14.85
C ASN A 270 27.17 -7.21 13.79
N PHE A 271 27.44 -7.01 12.50
CA PHE A 271 26.65 -7.56 11.40
C PHE A 271 26.37 -9.06 11.55
N LYS A 272 27.41 -9.87 11.79
CA LYS A 272 27.28 -11.33 11.86
C LYS A 272 26.53 -11.78 13.12
N HIS A 273 26.60 -11.03 14.22
CA HIS A 273 25.81 -11.33 15.42
C HIS A 273 24.33 -10.98 15.23
N ILE A 274 24.04 -9.74 14.80
CA ILE A 274 22.67 -9.23 14.62
C ILE A 274 21.94 -10.02 13.53
N MET A 275 22.61 -10.40 12.44
CA MET A 275 22.03 -11.26 11.41
C MET A 275 21.57 -12.62 11.99
N ARG A 276 22.35 -13.26 12.88
CA ARG A 276 21.98 -14.57 13.47
C ARG A 276 20.77 -14.51 14.40
N GLU A 277 20.63 -13.43 15.17
CA GLU A 277 19.42 -13.15 15.98
C GLU A 277 18.20 -12.91 15.09
N LEU A 278 18.36 -12.12 14.03
CA LEU A 278 17.30 -11.85 13.05
C LEU A 278 16.88 -13.13 12.30
N GLN A 279 17.84 -13.99 11.94
CA GLN A 279 17.58 -15.31 11.37
C GLN A 279 16.74 -16.18 12.32
N GLY A 280 17.09 -16.26 13.60
CA GLY A 280 16.34 -17.06 14.57
C GLY A 280 14.92 -16.55 14.81
N ALA A 281 14.75 -15.22 14.92
CA ALA A 281 13.45 -14.58 15.03
C ALA A 281 12.56 -14.84 13.80
N ILE A 282 13.11 -14.75 12.58
CA ILE A 282 12.41 -15.07 11.34
C ILE A 282 12.04 -16.56 11.29
N ILE A 283 12.97 -17.46 11.60
CA ILE A 283 12.70 -18.91 11.59
C ILE A 283 11.50 -19.28 12.49
N ILE A 284 11.41 -18.72 13.70
CA ILE A 284 10.27 -18.99 14.59
C ILE A 284 8.98 -18.34 14.10
N GLY A 285 9.01 -17.06 13.70
CA GLY A 285 7.82 -16.37 13.18
C GLY A 285 7.25 -17.03 11.92
N SER A 286 8.14 -17.47 11.02
CA SER A 286 7.76 -18.15 9.79
C SER A 286 7.40 -19.63 9.97
N ALA A 287 7.94 -20.31 10.97
CA ALA A 287 7.46 -21.64 11.37
C ALA A 287 6.03 -21.54 11.95
N PHE A 288 5.75 -20.52 12.77
CA PHE A 288 4.39 -20.21 13.23
C PHE A 288 3.45 -19.92 12.04
N GLN A 289 3.86 -19.10 11.07
CA GLN A 289 3.11 -18.85 9.83
C GLN A 289 2.83 -20.15 9.04
N ALA A 290 3.83 -21.03 8.92
CA ALA A 290 3.70 -22.31 8.23
C ALA A 290 2.67 -23.24 8.91
N VAL A 291 2.74 -23.35 10.25
CA VAL A 291 1.77 -24.12 11.04
C VAL A 291 0.37 -23.53 10.94
N LEU A 292 0.23 -22.20 11.01
CA LEU A 292 -1.04 -21.47 10.87
C LEU A 292 -1.69 -21.71 9.49
N GLY A 293 -0.89 -21.75 8.42
CA GLY A 293 -1.36 -22.09 7.07
C GLY A 293 -1.72 -23.57 6.88
N TYR A 294 -0.84 -24.50 7.25
CA TYR A 294 -1.06 -25.94 7.03
C TYR A 294 -2.07 -26.60 7.97
N SER A 295 -2.32 -26.02 9.16
CA SER A 295 -3.38 -26.49 10.08
C SER A 295 -4.80 -26.13 9.63
N GLY A 296 -4.96 -25.28 8.62
CA GLY A 296 -6.26 -24.72 8.22
C GLY A 296 -6.71 -23.54 9.06
N LEU A 297 -5.96 -23.13 10.10
CA LEU A 297 -6.31 -21.99 10.94
C LEU A 297 -6.39 -20.67 10.14
N MET A 298 -5.59 -20.54 9.08
CA MET A 298 -5.73 -19.42 8.13
C MET A 298 -7.14 -19.33 7.54
N SER A 299 -7.81 -20.45 7.22
CA SER A 299 -9.19 -20.44 6.69
C SER A 299 -10.23 -19.93 7.69
N LEU A 300 -9.94 -19.96 9.00
CA LEU A 300 -10.75 -19.28 10.02
C LEU A 300 -10.40 -17.79 10.09
N ILE A 301 -9.12 -17.44 10.04
CA ILE A 301 -8.63 -16.05 10.04
C ILE A 301 -9.14 -15.29 8.80
N LEU A 302 -9.28 -15.94 7.64
CA LEU A 302 -9.87 -15.36 6.42
C LEU A 302 -11.28 -14.79 6.61
N ARG A 303 -12.02 -15.19 7.66
CA ARG A 303 -13.33 -14.61 8.01
C ARG A 303 -13.24 -13.19 8.59
N LEU A 304 -12.06 -12.82 9.10
CA LEU A 304 -11.72 -11.49 9.63
C LEU A 304 -10.97 -10.63 8.60
N VAL A 305 -10.44 -11.23 7.53
CA VAL A 305 -9.63 -10.58 6.50
C VAL A 305 -10.53 -10.06 5.38
N ASN A 306 -11.28 -8.99 5.68
CA ASN A 306 -12.07 -8.24 4.69
C ASN A 306 -11.22 -7.15 4.01
N PRO A 307 -11.54 -6.69 2.79
CA PRO A 307 -10.83 -5.59 2.12
C PRO A 307 -10.77 -4.30 2.94
N VAL A 308 -11.78 -4.02 3.76
CA VAL A 308 -11.82 -2.90 4.72
C VAL A 308 -10.72 -3.01 5.79
N VAL A 309 -10.22 -4.22 6.08
CA VAL A 309 -9.06 -4.49 6.94
C VAL A 309 -7.76 -4.49 6.15
N VAL A 310 -7.73 -5.20 5.01
CA VAL A 310 -6.54 -5.35 4.16
C VAL A 310 -6.04 -3.98 3.67
N ALA A 311 -6.94 -3.12 3.18
CA ALA A 311 -6.57 -1.87 2.56
C ALA A 311 -5.83 -0.88 3.48
N PRO A 312 -6.34 -0.50 4.67
CA PRO A 312 -5.59 0.37 5.59
C PRO A 312 -4.34 -0.32 6.14
N THR A 313 -4.33 -1.64 6.29
CA THR A 313 -3.15 -2.39 6.75
C THR A 313 -2.00 -2.29 5.75
N ILE A 314 -2.21 -2.67 4.48
CA ILE A 314 -1.21 -2.55 3.40
C ILE A 314 -0.83 -1.08 3.18
N ALA A 315 -1.79 -0.16 3.23
CA ALA A 315 -1.51 1.26 3.09
C ALA A 315 -0.61 1.80 4.21
N ALA A 316 -0.80 1.35 5.46
CA ALA A 316 0.06 1.69 6.58
C ALA A 316 1.47 1.08 6.49
N VAL A 317 1.66 -0.07 5.83
CA VAL A 317 3.01 -0.60 5.51
C VAL A 317 3.75 0.38 4.59
N GLY A 318 3.10 0.87 3.53
CA GLY A 318 3.68 1.92 2.67
C GLY A 318 3.99 3.20 3.45
N LEU A 319 3.06 3.66 4.29
CA LEU A 319 3.26 4.84 5.13
C LEU A 319 4.24 4.63 6.31
N SER A 320 4.73 3.41 6.59
CA SER A 320 5.58 3.12 7.76
C SER A 320 6.99 3.74 7.71
N PHE A 321 7.43 4.22 6.54
CA PHE A 321 8.84 4.56 6.29
C PHE A 321 9.06 6.00 5.78
N TYR A 322 8.07 6.90 5.92
CA TYR A 322 8.19 8.31 5.50
C TYR A 322 9.35 9.04 6.20
N SER A 323 9.62 8.65 7.46
CA SER A 323 10.72 9.11 8.32
C SER A 323 12.10 8.56 7.93
N TYR A 324 12.15 7.50 7.10
CA TYR A 324 13.40 6.98 6.53
C TYR A 324 13.71 7.62 5.18
N GLY A 325 12.75 7.56 4.25
CA GLY A 325 12.98 7.82 2.82
C GLY A 325 13.50 9.23 2.52
N PHE A 326 12.67 10.25 2.68
CA PHE A 326 13.05 11.62 2.31
C PHE A 326 14.19 12.20 3.19
N PRO A 327 14.29 11.92 4.49
CA PRO A 327 15.43 12.34 5.31
C PRO A 327 16.79 11.77 4.87
N LEU A 328 16.81 10.57 4.27
CA LEU A 328 18.02 10.02 3.64
C LEU A 328 18.27 10.63 2.25
N VAL A 329 17.23 10.87 1.44
CA VAL A 329 17.33 11.64 0.17
C VAL A 329 17.93 13.03 0.41
N GLY A 330 17.57 13.70 1.50
CA GLY A 330 18.11 15.01 1.90
C GLY A 330 19.63 15.05 2.13
N LYS A 331 20.32 13.90 2.22
CA LYS A 331 21.79 13.84 2.27
C LYS A 331 22.46 14.17 0.93
N CYS A 332 21.80 13.87 -0.20
CA CYS A 332 22.20 14.35 -1.52
C CYS A 332 20.98 14.68 -2.39
N LEU A 333 20.35 15.83 -2.11
CA LEU A 333 19.11 16.26 -2.75
C LEU A 333 19.22 16.34 -4.29
N GLU A 334 20.40 16.68 -4.83
CA GLU A 334 20.66 16.78 -6.28
C GLU A 334 20.40 15.46 -7.01
N ILE A 335 21.16 14.40 -6.66
CA ILE A 335 21.00 13.07 -7.25
C ILE A 335 19.64 12.45 -6.85
N GLY A 336 19.23 12.66 -5.59
CA GLY A 336 18.02 12.06 -5.04
C GLY A 336 16.72 12.57 -5.67
N VAL A 337 16.58 13.88 -5.90
CA VAL A 337 15.39 14.45 -6.55
C VAL A 337 15.37 14.09 -8.04
N VAL A 338 16.52 14.05 -8.71
CA VAL A 338 16.61 13.58 -10.10
C VAL A 338 16.13 12.13 -10.23
N GLN A 339 16.53 11.24 -9.31
CA GLN A 339 16.03 9.86 -9.27
C GLN A 339 14.50 9.80 -9.13
N ILE A 340 13.90 10.53 -8.17
CA ILE A 340 12.44 10.54 -7.98
C ILE A 340 11.74 11.08 -9.23
N LEU A 341 12.22 12.19 -9.78
CA LEU A 341 11.65 12.84 -10.94
C LEU A 341 11.67 11.92 -12.18
N LEU A 342 12.78 11.23 -12.44
CA LEU A 342 12.90 10.26 -13.55
C LEU A 342 11.94 9.08 -13.39
N VAL A 343 11.81 8.50 -12.19
CA VAL A 343 10.84 7.41 -11.93
C VAL A 343 9.41 7.89 -12.23
N VAL A 344 9.04 9.07 -11.73
CA VAL A 344 7.70 9.66 -11.92
C VAL A 344 7.42 10.00 -13.39
N ILE A 345 8.41 10.55 -14.11
CA ILE A 345 8.31 10.82 -15.55
C ILE A 345 8.08 9.52 -16.33
N PHE A 346 8.82 8.45 -16.03
CA PHE A 346 8.66 7.17 -16.73
C PHE A 346 7.35 6.46 -16.38
N ALA A 347 6.98 6.43 -15.10
CA ALA A 347 5.80 5.74 -14.60
C ALA A 347 4.47 6.43 -14.97
N LEU A 348 4.42 7.77 -15.01
CA LEU A 348 3.17 8.52 -15.27
C LEU A 348 3.10 9.16 -16.65
N TYR A 349 4.14 9.90 -17.06
CA TYR A 349 4.12 10.76 -18.25
C TYR A 349 4.46 9.98 -19.52
N LEU A 350 5.60 9.27 -19.54
CA LEU A 350 6.01 8.44 -20.68
C LEU A 350 5.28 7.09 -20.74
N ARG A 351 4.37 6.82 -19.78
CA ARG A 351 3.57 5.60 -19.62
C ARG A 351 2.86 5.09 -20.89
N LYS A 352 2.47 6.01 -21.79
CA LYS A 352 1.80 5.68 -23.06
C LYS A 352 2.77 5.38 -24.21
N ILE A 353 4.06 5.72 -24.10
CA ILE A 353 5.04 5.56 -25.17
C ILE A 353 5.43 4.08 -25.26
N SER A 354 5.00 3.43 -26.34
CA SER A 354 5.41 2.08 -26.69
C SER A 354 6.59 2.11 -27.65
N VAL A 355 7.73 1.56 -27.23
CA VAL A 355 8.94 1.39 -28.05
C VAL A 355 9.00 -0.07 -28.47
N LEU A 356 9.15 -0.34 -29.78
CA LEU A 356 8.99 -1.66 -30.38
C LEU A 356 7.68 -2.36 -29.95
N SER A 357 6.57 -1.62 -29.87
CA SER A 357 5.25 -2.08 -29.38
C SER A 357 5.19 -2.55 -27.90
N HIS A 358 6.28 -2.45 -27.13
CA HIS A 358 6.31 -2.72 -25.69
C HIS A 358 6.28 -1.42 -24.86
N ARG A 359 5.58 -1.42 -23.72
CA ARG A 359 5.48 -0.26 -22.80
C ARG A 359 6.72 -0.15 -21.88
N ILE A 360 7.89 0.00 -22.49
CA ILE A 360 9.20 -0.09 -21.81
C ILE A 360 9.26 0.84 -20.58
N PHE A 361 8.92 2.11 -20.74
CA PHE A 361 8.99 3.10 -19.65
C PHE A 361 8.13 2.78 -18.42
N LEU A 362 6.99 2.09 -18.59
CA LEU A 362 6.12 1.72 -17.47
C LEU A 362 6.64 0.48 -16.73
N ILE A 363 7.08 -0.54 -17.47
CA ILE A 363 7.49 -1.84 -16.89
C ILE A 363 8.88 -1.75 -16.25
N TYR A 364 9.78 -0.98 -16.88
CA TYR A 364 11.17 -0.80 -16.47
C TYR A 364 11.43 0.57 -15.81
N ALA A 365 10.39 1.27 -15.32
CA ALA A 365 10.50 2.61 -14.74
C ALA A 365 11.60 2.71 -13.67
N VAL A 366 11.64 1.73 -12.75
CA VAL A 366 12.61 1.63 -11.65
C VAL A 366 14.04 1.35 -12.16
N PRO A 367 14.34 0.24 -12.88
CA PRO A 367 15.71 -0.02 -13.33
C PRO A 367 16.23 0.99 -14.37
N LEU A 368 15.38 1.55 -15.24
CA LEU A 368 15.80 2.52 -16.24
C LEU A 368 16.16 3.88 -15.63
N SER A 369 15.35 4.38 -14.69
CA SER A 369 15.66 5.63 -13.97
C SER A 369 16.88 5.48 -13.07
N LEU A 370 17.04 4.32 -12.42
CA LEU A 370 18.23 3.96 -11.66
C LEU A 370 19.49 4.00 -12.54
N ALA A 371 19.47 3.34 -13.70
CA ALA A 371 20.62 3.30 -14.61
C ALA A 371 20.99 4.70 -15.15
N ILE A 372 20.01 5.50 -15.55
CA ILE A 372 20.23 6.87 -16.05
C ILE A 372 20.78 7.78 -14.95
N THR A 373 20.21 7.73 -13.75
CA THR A 373 20.69 8.54 -12.62
C THR A 373 22.08 8.09 -12.15
N TRP A 374 22.38 6.78 -12.21
CA TRP A 374 23.69 6.25 -11.84
C TRP A 374 24.76 6.72 -12.83
N ALA A 375 24.47 6.68 -14.14
CA ALA A 375 25.36 7.21 -15.16
C ALA A 375 25.59 8.73 -15.01
N ALA A 376 24.54 9.50 -14.67
CA ALA A 376 24.68 10.93 -14.38
C ALA A 376 25.52 11.19 -13.11
N ALA A 377 25.31 10.43 -12.04
CA ALA A 377 26.09 10.52 -10.80
C ALA A 377 27.56 10.11 -11.01
N PHE A 378 27.83 9.12 -11.87
CA PHE A 378 29.17 8.74 -12.31
C PHE A 378 29.85 9.88 -13.06
N LEU A 379 29.22 10.47 -14.07
CA LEU A 379 29.76 11.62 -14.81
C LEU A 379 30.02 12.83 -13.89
N LEU A 380 29.16 13.10 -12.91
CA LEU A 380 29.36 14.17 -11.91
C LEU A 380 30.49 13.84 -10.91
N THR A 381 30.76 12.56 -10.66
CA THR A 381 31.89 12.13 -9.82
C THR A 381 33.22 12.28 -10.57
N GLU A 382 33.30 11.79 -11.81
CA GLU A 382 34.50 11.86 -12.67
C GLU A 382 34.86 13.31 -13.08
N THR A 383 33.86 14.16 -13.35
CA THR A 383 34.10 15.61 -13.59
C THR A 383 34.48 16.39 -12.34
N GLY A 384 34.57 15.73 -11.18
CA GLY A 384 35.06 16.32 -9.93
C GLY A 384 34.07 17.23 -9.21
N ALA A 385 32.79 17.26 -9.60
CA ALA A 385 31.76 18.10 -8.96
C ALA A 385 31.56 17.77 -7.46
N TYR A 386 31.95 16.56 -7.06
CA TYR A 386 31.95 16.08 -5.67
C TYR A 386 33.36 15.84 -5.09
N THR A 387 34.40 16.46 -5.67
CA THR A 387 35.81 16.39 -5.22
C THR A 387 36.26 17.76 -4.70
N TYR A 388 36.49 17.87 -3.39
CA TYR A 388 36.90 19.14 -2.75
C TYR A 388 38.38 19.09 -2.36
N LYS A 389 39.16 20.11 -2.75
CA LYS A 389 40.62 20.15 -2.53
C LYS A 389 40.96 20.04 -1.04
N GLY A 390 41.84 19.10 -0.68
CA GLY A 390 42.27 18.88 0.70
C GLY A 390 41.26 18.13 1.58
N CYS A 391 40.22 17.52 1.00
CA CYS A 391 39.23 16.73 1.72
C CYS A 391 39.20 15.28 1.23
N ASP A 392 39.22 14.31 2.15
CA ASP A 392 39.15 12.88 1.86
C ASP A 392 37.80 12.30 2.35
N PRO A 393 37.01 11.61 1.48
CA PRO A 393 35.71 11.04 1.86
C PRO A 393 35.79 9.86 2.84
N ASN A 394 36.97 9.24 3.03
CA ASN A 394 37.18 8.08 3.89
C ASN A 394 37.43 8.45 5.36
N VAL A 395 37.82 9.69 5.64
CA VAL A 395 38.11 10.16 7.01
C VAL A 395 36.81 10.37 7.80
N PRO A 396 36.63 9.76 8.98
CA PRO A 396 35.41 9.94 9.77
C PRO A 396 35.25 11.38 10.26
N ILE A 397 34.00 11.86 10.35
CA ILE A 397 33.64 13.26 10.63
C ILE A 397 34.31 13.82 11.90
N SER A 398 34.49 12.97 12.92
CA SER A 398 35.21 13.27 14.17
C SER A 398 36.66 13.74 13.95
N ASN A 399 37.32 13.21 12.92
CA ASN A 399 38.73 13.43 12.63
C ASN A 399 38.92 14.52 11.55
N VAL A 400 37.84 15.05 10.97
CA VAL A 400 37.88 16.12 9.98
C VAL A 400 38.10 17.47 10.68
N VAL A 401 39.37 17.85 10.82
CA VAL A 401 39.82 19.11 11.45
C VAL A 401 39.29 20.33 10.69
N SER A 402 39.30 20.30 9.35
CA SER A 402 38.88 21.41 8.50
C SER A 402 37.36 21.63 8.50
N SER A 403 36.93 22.83 8.92
CA SER A 403 35.53 23.27 8.87
C SER A 403 34.96 23.29 7.45
N HIS A 404 35.79 23.56 6.44
CA HIS A 404 35.42 23.51 5.03
C HIS A 404 35.01 22.09 4.63
N CYS A 405 35.88 21.10 4.87
CA CYS A 405 35.58 19.70 4.55
C CYS A 405 34.36 19.18 5.31
N ARG A 406 34.19 19.58 6.57
CA ARG A 406 33.03 19.20 7.40
C ARG A 406 31.69 19.64 6.79
N LYS A 407 31.63 20.79 6.11
CA LYS A 407 30.44 21.28 5.39
C LYS A 407 30.06 20.41 4.18
N TYR A 408 31.05 19.93 3.44
CA TYR A 408 30.83 19.17 2.19
C TYR A 408 30.85 17.65 2.36
N MET A 409 31.24 17.14 3.54
CA MET A 409 31.37 15.70 3.84
C MET A 409 30.14 14.87 3.48
N THR A 410 28.93 15.37 3.76
CA THR A 410 27.69 14.68 3.41
C THR A 410 27.54 14.50 1.90
N ARG A 411 27.90 15.51 1.09
CA ARG A 411 27.87 15.39 -0.39
C ARG A 411 28.90 14.37 -0.86
N MET A 412 30.13 14.45 -0.36
CA MET A 412 31.20 13.52 -0.72
C MET A 412 30.83 12.06 -0.39
N LYS A 413 30.20 11.79 0.76
CA LYS A 413 29.82 10.42 1.14
C LYS A 413 28.56 9.89 0.46
N TYR A 414 27.56 10.74 0.16
CA TYR A 414 26.23 10.29 -0.29
C TYR A 414 25.87 10.63 -1.76
N CYS A 415 26.61 11.52 -2.44
CA CYS A 415 26.40 11.82 -3.87
C CYS A 415 27.30 10.98 -4.80
N ARG A 416 28.48 10.56 -4.33
CA ARG A 416 29.51 9.87 -5.11
C ARG A 416 29.19 8.38 -5.31
N VAL A 417 29.57 7.84 -6.48
CA VAL A 417 29.43 6.40 -6.82
C VAL A 417 30.71 5.58 -6.60
N ASP A 418 31.87 6.21 -6.50
CA ASP A 418 33.18 5.56 -6.36
C ASP A 418 33.51 5.14 -4.91
N THR A 419 32.62 5.44 -3.97
CA THR A 419 32.73 5.16 -2.52
C THR A 419 32.68 3.66 -2.16
N SER A 420 32.43 2.78 -3.13
CA SER A 420 32.31 1.34 -2.92
C SER A 420 33.37 0.55 -3.67
N HIS A 421 33.99 -0.42 -3.00
CA HIS A 421 34.97 -1.33 -3.61
C HIS A 421 34.39 -2.71 -3.96
N ALA A 422 33.15 -2.99 -3.56
CA ALA A 422 32.52 -4.31 -3.71
C ALA A 422 32.44 -4.82 -5.16
N LEU A 423 32.30 -3.96 -6.16
CA LEU A 423 32.35 -4.39 -7.56
C LEU A 423 33.75 -4.92 -7.97
N ARG A 424 34.82 -4.39 -7.37
CA ARG A 424 36.20 -4.88 -7.59
C ARG A 424 36.45 -6.16 -6.80
N SER A 425 36.16 -6.19 -5.49
CA SER A 425 36.48 -7.31 -4.61
C SER A 425 35.53 -8.51 -4.70
N ALA A 426 34.26 -8.33 -5.09
CA ALA A 426 33.32 -9.46 -5.21
C ALA A 426 33.83 -10.53 -6.20
N PRO A 427 33.74 -11.82 -5.87
CA PRO A 427 34.18 -12.89 -6.77
C PRO A 427 33.30 -12.98 -8.01
N TRP A 428 33.81 -13.60 -9.08
CA TRP A 428 33.01 -13.89 -10.28
C TRP A 428 31.92 -14.93 -10.00
N PHE A 429 32.24 -15.97 -9.22
CA PHE A 429 31.31 -17.01 -8.79
C PHE A 429 31.16 -17.00 -7.26
N ARG A 430 29.92 -17.04 -6.77
CA ARG A 430 29.57 -17.23 -5.35
C ARG A 430 28.40 -18.18 -5.28
N PHE A 431 28.44 -19.20 -4.42
CA PHE A 431 27.28 -20.02 -4.12
C PHE A 431 26.70 -19.64 -2.73
N PRO A 432 25.47 -19.11 -2.63
CA PRO A 432 24.82 -18.88 -1.33
C PRO A 432 24.41 -20.20 -0.68
N TYR A 433 24.89 -20.44 0.54
CA TYR A 433 24.66 -21.68 1.29
C TYR A 433 23.97 -21.41 2.64
N PRO A 434 23.24 -22.38 3.22
CA PRO A 434 22.55 -22.18 4.49
C PRO A 434 23.55 -21.99 5.63
N LEU A 435 23.18 -21.19 6.63
CA LEU A 435 23.98 -20.89 7.82
C LEU A 435 25.35 -20.23 7.53
N GLN A 436 25.52 -19.59 6.36
CA GLN A 436 26.73 -18.82 6.01
C GLN A 436 27.11 -17.72 7.03
N TRP A 437 26.13 -17.18 7.77
CA TRP A 437 26.36 -16.21 8.85
C TRP A 437 26.59 -16.87 10.22
N GLY A 438 26.51 -18.20 10.33
CA GLY A 438 26.58 -18.98 11.56
C GLY A 438 25.22 -19.57 11.96
N VAL A 439 25.20 -20.33 13.07
CA VAL A 439 23.96 -20.93 13.59
C VAL A 439 23.02 -19.84 14.14
N PRO A 440 21.69 -19.89 13.90
CA PRO A 440 20.78 -18.83 14.33
C PRO A 440 20.71 -18.75 15.86
N ILE A 441 20.36 -17.58 16.40
CA ILE A 441 20.19 -17.36 17.84
C ILE A 441 18.71 -17.05 18.10
N PHE A 442 18.12 -17.74 19.07
CA PHE A 442 16.66 -17.80 19.26
C PHE A 442 16.19 -17.00 20.47
N THR A 443 16.08 -15.68 20.31
CA THR A 443 15.58 -14.79 21.35
C THR A 443 14.04 -14.69 21.31
N TRP A 444 13.36 -15.15 22.38
CA TRP A 444 11.90 -15.33 22.42
C TRP A 444 11.09 -14.06 22.13
N LYS A 445 11.52 -12.91 22.66
CA LYS A 445 10.86 -11.61 22.46
C LYS A 445 10.94 -11.12 21.01
N MET A 446 12.07 -11.37 20.33
CA MET A 446 12.23 -11.05 18.90
C MET A 446 11.34 -11.96 18.06
N SER A 447 11.33 -13.25 18.42
CA SER A 447 10.50 -14.29 17.79
C SER A 447 9.01 -13.97 17.91
N LEU A 448 8.54 -13.52 19.08
CA LEU A 448 7.12 -13.17 19.30
C LEU A 448 6.66 -11.97 18.46
N VAL A 449 7.52 -10.94 18.30
CA VAL A 449 7.26 -9.83 17.36
C VAL A 449 7.15 -10.37 15.92
N MET A 450 8.08 -11.24 15.51
CA MET A 450 8.04 -11.86 14.17
C MET A 450 6.82 -12.76 13.94
N CYS A 451 6.35 -13.50 14.95
CA CYS A 451 5.10 -14.27 14.87
C CYS A 451 3.90 -13.36 14.57
N ILE A 452 3.78 -12.22 15.27
CA ILE A 452 2.66 -11.28 15.07
C ILE A 452 2.76 -10.59 13.70
N VAL A 453 3.95 -10.18 13.28
CA VAL A 453 4.14 -9.59 11.94
C VAL A 453 3.90 -10.62 10.81
N SER A 454 4.18 -11.91 11.02
CA SER A 454 3.88 -12.95 10.02
C SER A 454 2.38 -13.13 9.74
N ILE A 455 1.51 -12.76 10.68
CA ILE A 455 0.05 -12.69 10.46
C ILE A 455 -0.26 -11.53 9.50
N ILE A 456 0.33 -10.35 9.74
CA ILE A 456 0.15 -9.16 8.88
C ILE A 456 0.70 -9.42 7.47
N ALA A 457 1.85 -10.09 7.37
CA ALA A 457 2.41 -10.52 6.09
C ALA A 457 1.48 -11.51 5.35
N SER A 458 0.84 -12.43 6.09
CA SER A 458 -0.17 -13.32 5.52
C SER A 458 -1.40 -12.58 5.00
N VAL A 459 -1.81 -11.48 5.66
CA VAL A 459 -2.92 -10.60 5.22
C VAL A 459 -2.59 -9.87 3.91
N ASP A 460 -1.35 -9.37 3.77
CA ASP A 460 -0.83 -8.74 2.54
C ASP A 460 -0.80 -9.74 1.36
N SER A 461 -0.28 -10.94 1.61
CA SER A 461 -0.28 -12.04 0.63
C SER A 461 -1.70 -12.49 0.24
N VAL A 462 -2.67 -12.52 1.17
CA VAL A 462 -4.09 -12.82 0.85
C VAL A 462 -4.69 -11.81 -0.14
N GLY A 463 -4.46 -10.50 0.09
CA GLY A 463 -4.88 -9.46 -0.86
C GLY A 463 -4.25 -9.66 -2.24
N SER A 464 -2.97 -10.01 -2.28
CA SER A 464 -2.23 -10.32 -3.51
C SER A 464 -2.76 -11.57 -4.24
N TYR A 465 -3.10 -12.64 -3.53
CA TYR A 465 -3.70 -13.85 -4.11
C TYR A 465 -5.06 -13.55 -4.76
N HIS A 466 -5.94 -12.84 -4.04
CA HIS A 466 -7.24 -12.46 -4.57
C HIS A 466 -7.10 -11.57 -5.82
N ALA A 467 -6.35 -10.47 -5.71
CA ALA A 467 -6.18 -9.52 -6.81
C ALA A 467 -5.51 -10.13 -8.05
N SER A 468 -4.59 -11.09 -7.88
CA SER A 468 -3.97 -11.82 -8.99
C SER A 468 -4.89 -12.83 -9.63
N SER A 469 -5.71 -13.53 -8.84
CA SER A 469 -6.64 -14.51 -9.37
C SER A 469 -7.67 -13.86 -10.31
N LEU A 470 -8.22 -12.71 -9.94
CA LEU A 470 -9.13 -11.90 -10.77
C LEU A 470 -8.49 -11.28 -12.02
N LEU A 471 -7.17 -11.40 -12.20
CA LEU A 471 -6.44 -10.90 -13.38
C LEU A 471 -5.97 -12.02 -14.33
N VAL A 472 -5.94 -13.27 -13.87
CA VAL A 472 -5.23 -14.37 -14.57
C VAL A 472 -5.99 -15.69 -14.59
N ALA A 473 -6.78 -15.98 -13.56
CA ALA A 473 -7.56 -17.21 -13.44
C ALA A 473 -9.02 -16.97 -13.85
N SER A 474 -9.73 -18.04 -14.17
CA SER A 474 -11.17 -18.01 -14.46
C SER A 474 -12.02 -17.67 -13.24
N ARG A 475 -11.59 -18.11 -12.04
CA ARG A 475 -12.21 -17.79 -10.74
C ARG A 475 -11.17 -17.69 -9.61
N PRO A 476 -11.50 -16.99 -8.51
CA PRO A 476 -10.67 -16.93 -7.32
C PRO A 476 -10.40 -18.30 -6.68
N PRO A 477 -9.30 -18.48 -5.94
CA PRO A 477 -8.95 -19.75 -5.29
C PRO A 477 -9.95 -20.16 -4.19
N THR A 478 -9.87 -21.41 -3.74
CA THR A 478 -10.58 -21.87 -2.52
C THR A 478 -9.87 -21.35 -1.25
N PRO A 479 -10.56 -21.26 -0.10
CA PRO A 479 -9.90 -20.95 1.18
C PRO A 479 -8.80 -21.95 1.56
N GLY A 480 -8.91 -23.22 1.15
CA GLY A 480 -7.90 -24.26 1.37
C GLY A 480 -6.66 -24.10 0.49
N VAL A 481 -6.81 -23.62 -0.75
CA VAL A 481 -5.69 -23.23 -1.63
C VAL A 481 -4.97 -22.00 -1.07
N VAL A 482 -5.70 -21.03 -0.50
CA VAL A 482 -5.10 -19.87 0.19
C VAL A 482 -4.36 -20.31 1.46
N SER A 483 -4.96 -21.20 2.28
CA SER A 483 -4.31 -21.76 3.48
C SER A 483 -3.01 -22.51 3.12
N ARG A 484 -3.03 -23.31 2.04
CA ARG A 484 -1.85 -23.98 1.47
C ARG A 484 -0.78 -22.99 1.00
N ALA A 485 -1.19 -21.89 0.36
CA ALA A 485 -0.26 -20.85 -0.12
C ALA A 485 0.47 -20.18 1.05
N ILE A 486 -0.25 -19.78 2.11
CA ILE A 486 0.30 -19.20 3.33
C ILE A 486 1.17 -20.20 4.11
N GLY A 487 0.77 -21.47 4.17
CA GLY A 487 1.57 -22.52 4.80
C GLY A 487 2.94 -22.69 4.12
N LEU A 488 2.94 -22.68 2.79
CA LEU A 488 4.18 -22.75 2.03
C LEU A 488 5.00 -21.46 2.10
N GLU A 489 4.35 -20.30 2.15
CA GLU A 489 4.98 -18.98 2.33
C GLU A 489 5.77 -18.87 3.64
N GLY A 490 5.19 -19.41 4.72
CA GLY A 490 5.89 -19.60 6.00
C GLY A 490 7.10 -20.53 5.85
N PHE A 491 6.93 -21.69 5.19
CA PHE A 491 8.05 -22.62 4.94
C PHE A 491 9.17 -21.97 4.09
N THR A 492 8.84 -21.23 3.03
CA THR A 492 9.81 -20.50 2.22
C THR A 492 10.50 -19.38 3.00
N SER A 493 9.80 -18.78 3.95
CA SER A 493 10.39 -17.79 4.88
C SER A 493 11.31 -18.43 5.92
N VAL A 494 11.06 -19.68 6.36
CA VAL A 494 12.02 -20.46 7.16
C VAL A 494 13.29 -20.74 6.36
N LEU A 495 13.18 -21.11 5.08
CA LEU A 495 14.35 -21.25 4.20
C LEU A 495 15.13 -19.93 4.04
N ALA A 496 14.41 -18.81 3.92
CA ALA A 496 15.00 -17.47 3.86
C ALA A 496 15.76 -17.12 5.16
N GLY A 497 15.20 -17.48 6.32
CA GLY A 497 15.88 -17.41 7.62
C GLY A 497 17.13 -18.31 7.70
N LEU A 498 17.09 -19.53 7.17
CA LEU A 498 18.24 -20.44 7.16
C LEU A 498 19.39 -19.96 6.26
N TRP A 499 19.10 -19.38 5.09
CA TRP A 499 20.11 -18.75 4.23
C TRP A 499 20.55 -17.37 4.74
N GLY A 500 19.71 -16.69 5.52
CA GLY A 500 20.01 -15.36 6.06
C GLY A 500 19.85 -14.26 5.02
N THR A 501 18.64 -14.15 4.48
CA THR A 501 18.17 -12.99 3.69
C THR A 501 17.94 -11.72 4.52
N GLY A 502 17.74 -11.88 5.84
CA GLY A 502 17.42 -10.80 6.78
C GLY A 502 15.94 -10.39 6.84
N THR A 503 15.08 -10.96 6.00
CA THR A 503 13.60 -10.83 6.09
C THR A 503 12.92 -12.12 5.60
N GLY A 504 11.68 -12.38 6.04
CA GLY A 504 10.83 -13.41 5.46
C GLY A 504 10.59 -13.22 3.95
N SER A 505 10.25 -14.32 3.26
CA SER A 505 10.02 -14.37 1.81
C SER A 505 8.53 -14.58 1.52
N THR A 506 7.87 -13.53 1.03
CA THR A 506 6.41 -13.51 0.75
C THR A 506 6.11 -13.13 -0.69
N THR A 507 4.83 -13.18 -1.06
CA THR A 507 4.35 -12.68 -2.34
C THR A 507 4.61 -11.18 -2.47
N LEU A 508 5.27 -10.76 -3.55
CA LEU A 508 5.52 -9.33 -3.82
C LEU A 508 4.31 -8.69 -4.51
N THR A 509 3.65 -7.75 -3.82
CA THR A 509 2.40 -7.09 -4.26
C THR A 509 2.53 -6.36 -5.62
N GLU A 510 3.71 -5.83 -5.94
CA GLU A 510 3.96 -5.14 -7.22
C GLU A 510 3.86 -6.07 -8.43
N ASN A 511 4.12 -7.38 -8.27
CA ASN A 511 4.03 -8.33 -9.38
C ASN A 511 2.58 -8.41 -9.90
N VAL A 512 1.59 -8.16 -9.04
CA VAL A 512 0.17 -8.03 -9.45
C VAL A 512 -0.03 -6.86 -10.41
N HIS A 513 0.65 -5.73 -10.17
CA HIS A 513 0.67 -4.59 -11.09
C HIS A 513 1.40 -4.93 -12.40
N THR A 514 2.54 -5.60 -12.32
CA THR A 514 3.31 -6.03 -13.51
C THR A 514 2.50 -6.99 -14.38
N ILE A 515 1.82 -7.99 -13.82
CA ILE A 515 0.86 -8.86 -14.53
C ILE A 515 -0.24 -8.00 -15.19
N ALA A 516 -0.86 -7.09 -14.44
CA ALA A 516 -1.94 -6.24 -14.93
C ALA A 516 -1.51 -5.34 -16.10
N VAL A 517 -0.25 -4.88 -16.13
CA VAL A 517 0.33 -4.06 -17.21
C VAL A 517 0.75 -4.89 -18.41
N THR A 518 1.42 -6.02 -18.18
CA THR A 518 2.10 -6.82 -19.22
C THR A 518 1.17 -7.77 -19.97
N LYS A 519 0.02 -8.11 -19.39
CA LYS A 519 -0.91 -9.16 -19.86
C LYS A 519 -0.27 -10.54 -19.97
N MET A 520 0.73 -10.79 -19.12
CA MET A 520 1.42 -12.07 -18.99
C MET A 520 0.96 -12.80 -17.72
N GLY A 521 0.17 -13.86 -17.89
CA GLY A 521 -0.32 -14.70 -16.80
C GLY A 521 0.36 -16.06 -16.69
N SER A 522 1.21 -16.42 -17.67
CA SER A 522 1.81 -17.75 -17.75
C SER A 522 2.74 -18.04 -16.57
N ARG A 523 2.49 -19.16 -15.89
CA ARG A 523 3.32 -19.64 -14.77
C ARG A 523 4.73 -20.02 -15.22
N ARG A 524 4.86 -20.59 -16.43
CA ARG A 524 6.14 -21.03 -16.99
C ARG A 524 7.10 -19.86 -17.22
N VAL A 525 6.57 -18.68 -17.51
CA VAL A 525 7.35 -17.43 -17.61
C VAL A 525 7.96 -17.04 -16.27
N VAL A 526 7.18 -17.11 -15.19
CA VAL A 526 7.65 -16.80 -13.83
C VAL A 526 8.58 -17.88 -13.28
N GLU A 527 8.32 -19.16 -13.56
CA GLU A 527 9.23 -20.27 -13.25
C GLU A 527 10.59 -20.11 -13.96
N LEU A 528 10.60 -19.79 -15.25
CA LEU A 528 11.86 -19.56 -15.99
C LEU A 528 12.57 -18.28 -15.50
N GLY A 529 11.82 -17.22 -15.18
CA GLY A 529 12.34 -16.03 -14.51
C GLY A 529 13.04 -16.38 -13.20
N ALA A 530 12.41 -17.19 -12.36
CA ALA A 530 12.99 -17.65 -11.10
C ALA A 530 14.28 -18.47 -11.29
N CYS A 531 14.36 -19.32 -12.32
CA CYS A 531 15.62 -19.98 -12.70
C CYS A 531 16.71 -18.97 -13.11
N VAL A 532 16.36 -17.90 -13.84
CA VAL A 532 17.30 -16.82 -14.18
C VAL A 532 17.76 -16.03 -12.94
N LEU A 533 16.89 -15.82 -11.93
CA LEU A 533 17.30 -15.22 -10.65
C LEU A 533 18.31 -16.09 -9.91
N VAL A 534 18.12 -17.41 -9.89
CA VAL A 534 19.10 -18.35 -9.34
C VAL A 534 20.43 -18.25 -10.11
N ILE A 535 20.42 -18.24 -11.44
CA ILE A 535 21.66 -18.12 -12.23
C ILE A 535 22.37 -16.78 -11.96
N PHE A 536 21.66 -15.65 -11.97
CA PHE A 536 22.24 -14.34 -11.68
C PHE A 536 22.78 -14.22 -10.25
N SER A 537 22.14 -14.88 -9.29
CA SER A 537 22.61 -14.88 -7.90
C SER A 537 23.98 -15.53 -7.70
N LEU A 538 24.35 -16.47 -8.59
CA LEU A 538 25.65 -17.15 -8.56
C LEU A 538 26.79 -16.27 -9.09
N VAL A 539 26.47 -15.20 -9.84
CA VAL A 539 27.44 -14.27 -10.40
C VAL A 539 27.72 -13.18 -9.36
N GLY A 540 28.76 -13.35 -8.54
CA GLY A 540 29.04 -12.44 -7.41
C GLY A 540 29.24 -10.98 -7.81
N LYS A 541 29.69 -10.72 -9.05
CA LYS A 541 29.75 -9.36 -9.64
C LYS A 541 28.40 -8.67 -9.76
N VAL A 542 27.28 -9.39 -9.91
CA VAL A 542 25.92 -8.82 -9.89
C VAL A 542 25.60 -8.25 -8.50
N GLY A 543 25.91 -9.01 -7.44
CA GLY A 543 25.82 -8.52 -6.06
C GLY A 543 26.74 -7.32 -5.79
N GLY A 544 27.98 -7.39 -6.30
CA GLY A 544 28.96 -6.29 -6.19
C GLY A 544 28.53 -5.00 -6.89
N PHE A 545 27.86 -5.11 -8.05
CA PHE A 545 27.27 -3.97 -8.76
C PHE A 545 26.11 -3.37 -7.97
N ILE A 546 25.19 -4.19 -7.47
CA ILE A 546 24.05 -3.72 -6.67
C ILE A 546 24.52 -3.06 -5.37
N ALA A 547 25.56 -3.58 -4.72
CA ALA A 547 26.20 -2.99 -3.54
C ALA A 547 26.97 -1.68 -3.81
N SER A 548 27.12 -1.29 -5.08
CA SER A 548 27.72 -0.01 -5.51
C SER A 548 26.70 1.11 -5.72
N ILE A 549 25.39 0.83 -5.59
CA ILE A 549 24.34 1.84 -5.74
C ILE A 549 24.35 2.78 -4.51
N PRO A 550 24.49 4.11 -4.69
CA PRO A 550 24.45 5.05 -3.57
C PRO A 550 23.13 4.98 -2.78
N GLN A 551 23.22 5.02 -1.45
CA GLN A 551 22.07 4.93 -0.54
C GLN A 551 20.98 5.99 -0.78
N VAL A 552 21.34 7.15 -1.33
CA VAL A 552 20.37 8.19 -1.71
C VAL A 552 19.48 7.74 -2.87
N MET A 553 20.04 7.02 -3.85
CA MET A 553 19.27 6.49 -4.99
C MET A 553 18.33 5.36 -4.53
N VAL A 554 18.81 4.51 -3.61
CA VAL A 554 18.01 3.50 -2.90
C VAL A 554 16.84 4.16 -2.16
N ALA A 555 17.09 5.23 -1.40
CA ALA A 555 16.07 5.97 -0.67
C ALA A 555 15.03 6.63 -1.60
N SER A 556 15.49 7.25 -2.70
CA SER A 556 14.62 7.84 -3.71
C SER A 556 13.73 6.83 -4.41
N LEU A 557 14.24 5.63 -4.70
CA LEU A 557 13.41 4.52 -5.20
C LEU A 557 12.39 4.09 -4.14
N LEU A 558 12.82 3.88 -2.88
CA LEU A 558 11.93 3.47 -1.79
C LEU A 558 10.78 4.47 -1.56
N CYS A 559 11.03 5.78 -1.64
CA CYS A 559 9.98 6.80 -1.60
C CYS A 559 8.87 6.56 -2.64
N PHE A 560 9.25 6.19 -3.88
CA PHE A 560 8.28 5.85 -4.93
C PHE A 560 7.60 4.49 -4.67
N MET A 561 8.37 3.46 -4.29
CA MET A 561 7.84 2.12 -4.01
C MET A 561 6.80 2.16 -2.88
N TRP A 562 7.09 2.86 -1.79
CA TRP A 562 6.18 3.01 -0.65
C TRP A 562 4.93 3.84 -0.96
N ALA A 563 5.03 4.87 -1.80
CA ALA A 563 3.86 5.58 -2.31
C ALA A 563 2.97 4.67 -3.19
N MET A 564 3.59 3.85 -4.05
CA MET A 564 2.89 2.83 -4.84
C MET A 564 2.26 1.75 -3.96
N PHE A 565 2.96 1.26 -2.93
CA PHE A 565 2.45 0.28 -1.96
C PHE A 565 1.23 0.84 -1.21
N THR A 566 1.28 2.12 -0.84
CA THR A 566 0.16 2.85 -0.22
C THR A 566 -1.07 2.88 -1.14
N ALA A 567 -0.87 3.23 -2.42
CA ALA A 567 -1.94 3.25 -3.41
C ALA A 567 -2.50 1.85 -3.74
N LEU A 568 -1.64 0.83 -3.80
CA LEU A 568 -2.05 -0.58 -3.99
C LEU A 568 -2.89 -1.07 -2.81
N GLY A 569 -2.50 -0.76 -1.58
CA GLY A 569 -3.28 -1.06 -0.37
C GLY A 569 -4.69 -0.49 -0.46
N LEU A 570 -4.81 0.84 -0.64
CA LEU A 570 -6.09 1.52 -0.79
C LEU A 570 -6.92 0.99 -1.98
N SER A 571 -6.28 0.52 -3.06
CA SER A 571 -7.00 -0.01 -4.23
C SER A 571 -7.83 -1.26 -3.93
N ASN A 572 -7.53 -2.00 -2.85
CA ASN A 572 -8.34 -3.15 -2.41
C ASN A 572 -9.76 -2.74 -1.95
N LEU A 573 -9.99 -1.48 -1.58
CA LEU A 573 -11.34 -1.01 -1.23
C LEU A 573 -12.34 -1.13 -2.40
N ARG A 574 -11.85 -1.31 -3.64
CA ARG A 574 -12.70 -1.59 -4.82
C ARG A 574 -13.52 -2.88 -4.72
N TYR A 575 -13.17 -3.79 -3.81
CA TYR A 575 -13.89 -5.03 -3.53
C TYR A 575 -14.96 -4.88 -2.42
N SER A 576 -15.08 -3.68 -1.84
CA SER A 576 -16.01 -3.33 -0.76
C SER A 576 -16.85 -2.11 -1.14
N GLU A 577 -17.90 -1.83 -0.38
CA GLU A 577 -18.66 -0.59 -0.59
C GLU A 577 -17.90 0.61 -0.01
N ALA A 578 -16.85 1.05 -0.71
CA ALA A 578 -15.96 2.13 -0.30
C ALA A 578 -16.66 3.50 -0.12
N GLY A 579 -17.91 3.63 -0.61
CA GLY A 579 -18.77 4.79 -0.41
C GLY A 579 -19.62 4.76 0.88
N SER A 580 -19.75 3.60 1.55
CA SER A 580 -20.49 3.52 2.83
C SER A 580 -19.77 4.34 3.90
N SER A 581 -20.51 5.19 4.61
CA SER A 581 -20.00 6.05 5.68
C SER A 581 -19.27 5.26 6.76
N ARG A 582 -19.79 4.05 7.07
CA ARG A 582 -19.14 3.04 7.91
C ARG A 582 -17.69 2.80 7.48
N ASN A 583 -17.50 2.39 6.23
CA ASN A 583 -16.19 1.98 5.72
C ASN A 583 -15.23 3.17 5.61
N ILE A 584 -15.71 4.35 5.21
CA ILE A 584 -14.94 5.59 5.17
C ILE A 584 -14.40 5.93 6.56
N ILE A 585 -15.23 5.83 7.60
CA ILE A 585 -14.83 6.06 8.99
C ILE A 585 -13.84 5.00 9.48
N ILE A 586 -14.09 3.70 9.24
CA ILE A 586 -13.19 2.61 9.65
C ILE A 586 -11.79 2.79 9.04
N VAL A 587 -11.71 3.04 7.72
CA VAL A 587 -10.43 3.23 7.02
C VAL A 587 -9.74 4.52 7.48
N GLY A 588 -10.48 5.62 7.60
CA GLY A 588 -9.95 6.92 8.03
C GLY A 588 -9.35 6.88 9.44
N LEU A 589 -10.08 6.30 10.40
CA LEU A 589 -9.59 6.12 11.78
C LEU A 589 -8.38 5.18 11.81
N SER A 590 -8.43 4.05 11.10
CA SER A 590 -7.33 3.07 11.08
C SER A 590 -6.04 3.66 10.51
N LEU A 591 -6.13 4.49 9.46
CA LEU A 591 -4.99 5.20 8.89
C LEU A 591 -4.50 6.35 9.78
N PHE A 592 -5.39 7.11 10.41
CA PHE A 592 -4.98 8.20 11.31
C PHE A 592 -4.25 7.67 12.55
N PHE A 593 -4.82 6.67 13.22
CA PHE A 593 -4.20 6.07 14.40
C PHE A 593 -2.93 5.29 14.07
N SER A 594 -2.81 4.71 12.86
CA SER A 594 -1.56 4.07 12.42
C SER A 594 -0.38 5.02 12.26
N LEU A 595 -0.61 6.32 12.15
CA LEU A 595 0.46 7.33 12.22
C LEU A 595 0.56 7.92 13.64
N SER A 596 -0.57 8.25 14.26
CA SER A 596 -0.62 8.96 15.54
C SER A 596 -0.09 8.14 16.72
N VAL A 597 -0.48 6.87 16.85
CA VAL A 597 -0.03 6.03 17.98
C VAL A 597 1.47 5.70 17.86
N PRO A 598 2.00 5.26 16.71
CA PRO A 598 3.45 5.06 16.57
C PRO A 598 4.25 6.34 16.74
N ALA A 599 3.78 7.50 16.28
CA ALA A 599 4.47 8.77 16.50
C ALA A 599 4.64 9.10 17.99
N TYR A 600 3.61 8.87 18.82
CA TYR A 600 3.72 9.00 20.28
C TYR A 600 4.77 8.04 20.85
N PHE A 601 4.71 6.75 20.50
CA PHE A 601 5.68 5.75 20.96
C PHE A 601 7.12 6.07 20.52
N GLN A 602 7.31 6.54 19.28
CA GLN A 602 8.61 6.88 18.68
C GLN A 602 9.23 8.18 19.24
N GLN A 603 8.43 9.07 19.86
CA GLN A 603 8.90 10.34 20.42
C GLN A 603 8.99 10.33 21.95
N TYR A 604 8.37 9.36 22.61
CA TYR A 604 8.32 9.26 24.07
C TYR A 604 9.71 9.16 24.71
N ASP A 605 9.96 9.93 25.78
CA ASP A 605 11.23 10.02 26.53
C ASP A 605 12.47 10.50 25.74
N ILE A 606 12.36 10.88 24.46
CA ILE A 606 13.52 11.36 23.69
C ILE A 606 13.78 12.84 23.97
N SER A 607 14.79 13.13 24.79
CA SER A 607 15.34 14.48 24.93
C SER A 607 16.14 14.88 23.67
N PRO A 608 15.89 16.06 23.06
CA PRO A 608 16.51 16.46 21.79
C PRO A 608 18.02 16.70 21.86
N ASN A 609 18.59 16.80 23.07
CA ASN A 609 20.02 17.00 23.30
C ASN A 609 20.74 15.70 23.74
N SER A 610 20.09 14.54 23.63
CA SER A 610 20.71 13.25 23.94
C SER A 610 21.62 12.77 22.80
N ASN A 611 22.86 12.38 23.12
CA ASN A 611 23.84 11.89 22.16
C ASN A 611 23.54 10.45 21.71
N LEU A 612 22.44 10.26 20.96
CA LEU A 612 22.13 8.99 20.32
C LEU A 612 23.22 8.62 19.30
N SER A 613 23.74 7.40 19.40
CA SER A 613 24.65 6.80 18.43
C SER A 613 23.97 6.40 17.11
N VAL A 614 22.64 6.43 17.07
CA VAL A 614 21.79 5.98 15.97
C VAL A 614 21.35 7.18 15.10
N PRO A 615 21.52 7.14 13.77
CA PRO A 615 21.03 8.19 12.86
C PRO A 615 19.52 8.46 12.98
N SER A 616 19.10 9.71 12.82
CA SER A 616 17.70 10.14 13.00
C SER A 616 16.66 9.42 12.13
N TYR A 617 17.06 8.85 10.99
CA TYR A 617 16.19 8.05 10.12
C TYR A 617 16.02 6.58 10.59
N TYR A 618 16.80 6.13 11.57
CA TYR A 618 16.60 4.86 12.30
C TYR A 618 15.98 5.05 13.69
N GLN A 619 15.91 6.28 14.18
CA GLN A 619 15.26 6.65 15.45
C GLN A 619 13.82 6.10 15.63
N PRO A 620 12.98 5.97 14.59
CA PRO A 620 11.66 5.32 14.71
C PRO A 620 11.68 3.84 15.14
N TYR A 621 12.86 3.18 15.14
CA TYR A 621 12.99 1.74 15.39
C TYR A 621 13.73 1.40 16.69
N ILE A 622 14.27 2.36 17.44
CA ILE A 622 14.90 2.13 18.76
C ILE A 622 13.91 2.00 19.92
N VAL A 623 12.60 2.10 19.68
CA VAL A 623 11.54 2.30 20.70
C VAL A 623 11.50 1.24 21.81
N ALA A 624 12.05 0.05 21.56
CA ALA A 624 12.29 -0.97 22.57
C ALA A 624 13.10 -0.48 23.80
N SER A 625 13.95 0.54 23.64
CA SER A 625 14.83 1.05 24.71
C SER A 625 14.22 2.16 25.57
N HIS A 626 13.30 2.97 25.02
CA HIS A 626 12.79 4.19 25.66
C HIS A 626 11.26 4.28 25.75
N GLY A 627 10.51 3.36 25.12
CA GLY A 627 9.05 3.46 24.99
C GLY A 627 8.26 3.45 26.33
N PRO A 628 6.98 3.89 26.28
CA PRO A 628 6.17 4.15 27.47
C PRO A 628 5.77 2.90 28.25
N PHE A 629 5.78 1.70 27.65
CA PHE A 629 5.39 0.47 28.34
C PHE A 629 6.52 0.00 29.28
N LYS A 630 6.43 0.36 30.56
CA LYS A 630 7.44 0.10 31.60
C LYS A 630 6.90 -0.83 32.69
N SER A 631 6.88 -2.14 32.42
CA SER A 631 6.56 -3.19 33.40
C SER A 631 7.82 -3.84 34.01
N GLN A 632 7.64 -4.68 35.03
CA GLN A 632 8.71 -5.50 35.63
C GLN A 632 9.40 -6.44 34.61
N TYR A 633 8.65 -6.95 33.63
CA TYR A 633 9.17 -7.92 32.67
C TYR A 633 9.76 -7.22 31.43
N LYS A 634 11.08 -6.99 31.44
CA LYS A 634 11.81 -6.32 30.33
C LYS A 634 11.49 -6.88 28.94
N GLY A 635 11.27 -8.19 28.80
CA GLY A 635 10.89 -8.81 27.53
C GLY A 635 9.48 -8.45 27.05
N VAL A 636 8.52 -8.25 27.97
CA VAL A 636 7.18 -7.75 27.63
C VAL A 636 7.27 -6.28 27.22
N ASN A 637 8.10 -5.48 27.90
CA ASN A 637 8.34 -4.08 27.53
C ASN A 637 8.87 -3.97 26.09
N TYR A 638 9.85 -4.81 25.73
CA TYR A 638 10.34 -4.91 24.35
C TYR A 638 9.18 -5.17 23.38
N VAL A 639 8.44 -6.26 23.56
CA VAL A 639 7.38 -6.69 22.63
C VAL A 639 6.30 -5.63 22.48
N MET A 640 5.80 -5.07 23.59
CA MET A 640 4.72 -4.07 23.56
C MET A 640 5.17 -2.74 22.94
N ASN A 641 6.35 -2.23 23.32
CA ASN A 641 6.86 -0.99 22.74
C ASN A 641 7.18 -1.14 21.24
N THR A 642 7.79 -2.25 20.82
CA THR A 642 8.12 -2.53 19.41
C THR A 642 6.88 -2.74 18.55
N LEU A 643 5.83 -3.41 19.04
CA LEU A 643 4.60 -3.62 18.26
C LEU A 643 3.77 -2.33 18.14
N LEU A 644 3.65 -1.56 19.21
CA LEU A 644 2.86 -0.33 19.21
C LEU A 644 3.55 0.83 18.49
N SER A 645 4.87 0.74 18.24
CA SER A 645 5.63 1.65 17.38
C SER A 645 5.58 1.32 15.88
N MET A 646 4.74 0.36 15.43
CA MET A 646 4.62 -0.06 14.02
C MET A 646 3.25 0.30 13.43
N ASN A 647 3.26 1.15 12.41
CA ASN A 647 2.05 1.68 11.76
C ASN A 647 1.16 0.54 11.22
N MET A 648 1.72 -0.43 10.53
CA MET A 648 0.98 -1.60 10.02
C MET A 648 0.31 -2.45 11.13
N VAL A 649 0.90 -2.52 12.33
CA VAL A 649 0.34 -3.29 13.46
C VAL A 649 -0.86 -2.54 14.03
N ILE A 650 -0.74 -1.23 14.25
CA ILE A 650 -1.86 -0.38 14.70
C ILE A 650 -2.98 -0.35 13.65
N ALA A 651 -2.65 -0.21 12.36
CA ALA A 651 -3.65 -0.24 11.29
C ALA A 651 -4.45 -1.55 11.26
N PHE A 652 -3.76 -2.68 11.38
CA PHE A 652 -4.39 -4.00 11.42
C PHE A 652 -5.30 -4.14 12.64
N ILE A 653 -4.81 -3.81 13.85
CA ILE A 653 -5.60 -3.91 15.09
C ILE A 653 -6.84 -3.00 15.01
N MET A 654 -6.67 -1.73 14.63
CA MET A 654 -7.79 -0.79 14.51
C MET A 654 -8.83 -1.25 13.48
N ALA A 655 -8.40 -1.68 12.30
CA ALA A 655 -9.33 -2.08 11.25
C ALA A 655 -10.06 -3.39 11.59
N VAL A 656 -9.37 -4.38 12.19
CA VAL A 656 -10.01 -5.62 12.67
C VAL A 656 -11.02 -5.33 13.78
N VAL A 657 -10.65 -4.54 14.79
CA VAL A 657 -11.55 -4.21 15.91
C VAL A 657 -12.77 -3.44 15.41
N LEU A 658 -12.57 -2.41 14.57
CA LEU A 658 -13.67 -1.59 14.08
C LEU A 658 -14.58 -2.35 13.10
N ASP A 659 -14.04 -3.17 12.19
CA ASP A 659 -14.91 -3.96 11.30
C ASP A 659 -15.73 -5.01 12.07
N ASN A 660 -15.20 -5.59 13.15
CA ASN A 660 -15.93 -6.60 13.93
C ASN A 660 -16.90 -5.99 14.95
N THR A 661 -16.61 -4.81 15.51
CA THR A 661 -17.50 -4.15 16.48
C THR A 661 -18.59 -3.28 15.83
N VAL A 662 -18.32 -2.65 14.69
CA VAL A 662 -19.31 -1.79 14.00
C VAL A 662 -20.24 -2.66 13.13
N PRO A 663 -21.57 -2.62 13.35
CA PRO A 663 -22.54 -3.32 12.48
C PRO A 663 -22.38 -2.95 11.00
N GLY A 664 -22.62 -3.89 10.11
CA GLY A 664 -22.51 -3.69 8.67
C GLY A 664 -22.62 -4.98 7.88
N SER A 665 -23.21 -4.89 6.69
CA SER A 665 -23.56 -6.02 5.82
C SER A 665 -22.34 -6.70 5.19
N LYS A 666 -22.54 -7.90 4.64
CA LYS A 666 -21.48 -8.63 3.90
C LYS A 666 -21.05 -7.87 2.63
N GLN A 667 -22.01 -7.24 1.95
CA GLN A 667 -21.77 -6.38 0.78
C GLN A 667 -20.92 -5.17 1.16
N GLU A 668 -21.28 -4.44 2.22
CA GLU A 668 -20.48 -3.28 2.67
C GLU A 668 -19.05 -3.68 3.01
N ARG A 669 -18.86 -4.73 3.81
CA ARG A 669 -17.53 -5.26 4.19
C ARG A 669 -16.70 -5.68 2.98
N GLY A 670 -17.35 -6.06 1.87
CA GLY A 670 -16.70 -6.58 0.68
C GLY A 670 -16.09 -7.96 0.89
N VAL A 671 -16.79 -8.88 1.55
CA VAL A 671 -16.24 -10.21 1.86
C VAL A 671 -15.67 -10.85 0.59
N TYR A 672 -14.38 -11.26 0.62
CA TYR A 672 -13.74 -11.90 -0.51
C TYR A 672 -14.53 -13.16 -0.91
N VAL A 673 -15.12 -13.13 -2.10
CA VAL A 673 -15.78 -14.30 -2.70
C VAL A 673 -14.68 -15.27 -3.14
N TRP A 674 -14.50 -16.34 -2.38
CA TRP A 674 -13.63 -17.46 -2.71
C TRP A 674 -14.46 -18.54 -3.43
N SER A 675 -13.82 -19.39 -4.25
CA SER A 675 -14.55 -20.51 -4.87
C SER A 675 -14.79 -21.62 -3.85
N ASP A 676 -16.02 -22.14 -3.80
CA ASP A 676 -16.35 -23.33 -2.99
C ASP A 676 -15.71 -24.59 -3.59
N SER A 677 -15.20 -25.49 -2.75
CA SER A 677 -14.56 -26.75 -3.17
C SER A 677 -15.47 -27.63 -4.02
N GLU A 678 -16.78 -27.62 -3.78
CA GLU A 678 -17.75 -28.30 -4.66
C GLU A 678 -17.78 -27.72 -6.07
N THR A 679 -17.75 -26.38 -6.23
CA THR A 679 -17.75 -25.75 -7.56
C THR A 679 -16.46 -26.06 -8.32
N VAL A 680 -15.31 -26.01 -7.62
CA VAL A 680 -14.02 -26.40 -8.21
C VAL A 680 -13.99 -27.89 -8.57
N THR A 681 -14.61 -28.76 -7.77
CA THR A 681 -14.72 -30.20 -8.08
C THR A 681 -15.61 -30.48 -9.28
N ARG A 682 -16.67 -29.68 -9.47
CA ARG A 682 -17.58 -29.76 -10.64
C ARG A 682 -16.96 -29.16 -11.92
N GLU A 683 -16.03 -28.21 -11.81
CA GLU A 683 -15.39 -27.51 -12.94
C GLU A 683 -13.94 -27.99 -13.19
N PRO A 684 -13.72 -28.98 -14.07
CA PRO A 684 -12.40 -29.60 -14.27
C PRO A 684 -11.36 -28.69 -14.95
N ALA A 685 -11.74 -27.51 -15.43
CA ALA A 685 -10.80 -26.47 -15.84
C ALA A 685 -10.18 -25.79 -14.60
N LEU A 686 -11.03 -25.28 -13.71
CA LEU A 686 -10.69 -24.58 -12.48
C LEU A 686 -9.93 -25.49 -11.49
N ALA A 687 -10.32 -26.75 -11.36
CA ALA A 687 -9.57 -27.73 -10.57
C ALA A 687 -8.11 -27.83 -11.01
N LYS A 688 -7.86 -28.03 -12.32
CA LYS A 688 -6.53 -28.21 -12.89
C LYS A 688 -5.65 -26.95 -12.82
N ASP A 689 -6.24 -25.78 -12.56
CA ASP A 689 -5.47 -24.55 -12.35
C ASP A 689 -4.80 -24.56 -10.97
N TYR A 690 -5.50 -24.98 -9.91
CA TYR A 690 -4.99 -25.01 -8.53
C TYR A 690 -4.52 -26.40 -8.04
N GLU A 691 -4.74 -27.47 -8.81
CA GLU A 691 -4.26 -28.85 -8.56
C GLU A 691 -2.73 -28.91 -8.47
N LEU A 692 -2.20 -29.73 -7.54
CA LEU A 692 -0.76 -29.93 -7.33
C LEU A 692 -0.09 -30.78 -8.42
N PRO A 693 1.17 -30.50 -8.78
CA PRO A 693 1.91 -31.23 -9.81
C PRO A 693 2.23 -32.68 -9.40
N PHE A 694 2.68 -33.48 -10.38
CA PHE A 694 3.15 -34.87 -10.20
C PHE A 694 2.17 -35.81 -9.47
N ARG A 695 0.86 -35.50 -9.47
CA ARG A 695 -0.19 -36.23 -8.72
C ARG A 695 0.01 -36.24 -7.20
N VAL A 696 0.87 -35.37 -6.65
CA VAL A 696 1.20 -35.27 -5.21
C VAL A 696 -0.05 -35.00 -4.36
N GLY A 697 -1.06 -34.34 -4.92
CA GLY A 697 -2.37 -34.16 -4.28
C GLY A 697 -3.06 -35.45 -3.83
N ARG A 698 -2.70 -36.63 -4.37
CA ARG A 698 -3.21 -37.92 -3.86
C ARG A 698 -2.74 -38.25 -2.44
N PHE A 699 -1.55 -37.81 -2.03
CA PHE A 699 -1.07 -37.99 -0.66
C PHE A 699 -1.70 -36.97 0.30
N PHE A 700 -1.86 -35.71 -0.14
CA PHE A 700 -2.43 -34.64 0.68
C PHE A 700 -3.98 -34.64 0.74
N ARG A 701 -4.66 -35.49 -0.03
CA ARG A 701 -6.14 -35.64 -0.04
C ARG A 701 -6.78 -35.93 1.33
N TRP A 702 -6.01 -36.46 2.29
CA TRP A 702 -6.48 -36.67 3.66
C TRP A 702 -6.57 -35.37 4.47
N VAL A 703 -5.81 -34.33 4.09
CA VAL A 703 -5.79 -33.03 4.76
C VAL A 703 -6.80 -32.11 4.09
N LYS A 704 -8.08 -32.22 4.51
CA LYS A 704 -9.22 -31.42 4.00
C LYS A 704 -9.01 -29.89 4.01
N TRP A 705 -8.03 -29.40 4.75
CA TRP A 705 -7.72 -27.99 4.93
C TRP A 705 -6.68 -27.42 3.94
N VAL A 706 -6.03 -28.26 3.12
CA VAL A 706 -4.84 -27.89 2.32
C VAL A 706 -5.05 -28.16 0.82
N GLY A 707 -6.18 -27.67 0.26
CA GLY A 707 -6.39 -27.72 -1.19
C GLY A 707 -7.82 -27.48 -1.69
N ILE A 708 -8.21 -28.33 -2.63
CA ILE A 708 -9.53 -28.44 -3.26
C ILE A 708 -10.25 -29.62 -2.60
#